data_AF-A0AAN8N3P9-F1
#
_entry.id   AF-A0AAN8N3P9-F1
#
_cell.length_a   1.000
_cell.length_b   1.000
_cell.length_c   1.000
_cell.angle_alpha   90.00
_cell.angle_beta   90.00
_cell.angle_gamma   90.00
#
_symmetry.space_group_name_H-M   'P 1'
#
loop_
_entity.id
_entity.type
_entity.pdbx_description
1 polymer ?
#
loop_
_entity_poly.entity_id
_entity_poly.type
_entity_poly.pdbx_seq_one_letter_code
_entity_poly.pdbx_strand_id
1 'polypeptide(L)'
;MQNNRFFYDETLGLHISHSPLLVSSRVIKAARDVGVNVKWNDKGYISSISYTDARKLCNALDIYMMSVSEYMSLLQRAPQIASPHFAEWLSDTFSFCEGDYLDATGRKLFSYTARPGWFDPRLTNSEGYPLSLVGCNVPSMWKFWTPGDPDLVSGALRGFVSSSATCSLDLGIPVFAQHPMMMIRECYRKKLLVTKSPILSIWSRYNSLTLSRDDAKIRDFLLSLDLDSLKPEETVDEFQAAKELEMLVDMRGKRLLLTNDSDCNMRIIGLSDMIKAFEVVPGSSSTFVMGHPNPDADSVVSSVFEAARRALVAKDKSKSHFAWAESIPAEVQHILGDALSEKISLDPQKPGPSDDIILVDCQNIEDHRKHQVKGVIDHHILTEQFPYYVAVSHEVSWSSTVQVYNKFLGSNLDLDGTTARILLEATRLEAEPELLKRMSALDRIAIARLEKIADTPSAYPSLMQVLTHSTNSAKETFYKDYKQTNFGFTVIKSSSSDPMTISYRRFAEVNNEKEHLPLTIVKEIVYDPRFSTAERETFQLVFNDSFHDKGFRAAVRNVIKHACRAFHKVALLEPDNDTIVIMQPLTQMPRLLLMPLLEEIVKEHLRFTFSHKLNRYIACGFFSGKTVKYGEAGETENVHCQLSYIKVKDLLQSSNNTSFMSLPMYWKAYHEFKALRDRHSLASLRSKTYVEVLDTYIAHLPNYEEDFGGGDKFTRKDGVYLLKNGNDKALIQRLSSAQPALIYPEKGCENSGIPTEIEDPNQYGNRSLWRYWSPDAAENIATRGHIFVMDQTAIDLKIRPMESTDRLTFRPIYCDIPDLKYTVREIAGAGSTSQNWVQVSISPRLFSIYDM
;
A
#
# COMPACT_ATOMS: atom_id res chain seq x y z
N MET A 1 -14.98 -1.54 15.18
CA MET A 1 -15.21 -2.92 15.67
C MET A 1 -14.14 -3.30 16.69
N GLN A 2 -14.34 -2.99 17.98
CA GLN A 2 -13.41 -3.35 19.08
C GLN A 2 -14.10 -4.34 20.07
N ASN A 3 -14.71 -5.40 19.56
CA ASN A 3 -15.23 -6.46 20.42
C ASN A 3 -14.12 -7.50 20.67
N ASN A 4 -13.73 -7.65 21.95
CA ASN A 4 -12.78 -8.60 22.53
C ASN A 4 -11.45 -8.83 21.79
N ARG A 5 -10.54 -7.86 21.87
CA ARG A 5 -9.14 -8.02 21.44
C ARG A 5 -8.43 -9.20 22.14
N PHE A 6 -8.83 -9.51 23.37
CA PHE A 6 -8.28 -10.56 24.21
C PHE A 6 -9.33 -11.63 24.54
N PHE A 7 -8.90 -12.88 24.62
CA PHE A 7 -9.61 -13.97 25.28
C PHE A 7 -8.81 -14.48 26.48
N TYR A 8 -9.45 -15.16 27.43
CA TYR A 8 -8.78 -15.72 28.60
C TYR A 8 -8.68 -17.24 28.46
N ASP A 9 -7.49 -17.81 28.70
CA ASP A 9 -7.29 -19.26 28.81
C ASP A 9 -7.04 -19.62 30.29
N GLU A 10 -7.96 -20.39 30.86
CA GLU A 10 -7.92 -20.77 32.28
C GLU A 10 -6.74 -21.70 32.61
N THR A 11 -6.31 -22.53 31.65
CA THR A 11 -5.21 -23.49 31.85
C THR A 11 -3.86 -22.79 31.99
N LEU A 12 -3.58 -21.81 31.11
CA LEU A 12 -2.37 -21.01 31.18
C LEU A 12 -2.49 -19.84 32.17
N GLY A 13 -3.71 -19.45 32.54
CA GLY A 13 -3.99 -18.27 33.35
C GLY A 13 -3.59 -16.97 32.62
N LEU A 14 -3.79 -16.92 31.30
CA LEU A 14 -3.36 -15.81 30.45
C LEU A 14 -4.54 -15.16 29.70
N HIS A 15 -4.51 -13.84 29.60
CA HIS A 15 -5.27 -13.05 28.65
C HIS A 15 -4.46 -12.89 27.37
N ILE A 16 -4.96 -13.42 26.26
CA ILE A 16 -4.20 -13.62 25.02
C ILE A 16 -4.83 -12.79 23.91
N SER A 17 -4.02 -11.94 23.27
CA SER A 17 -4.46 -11.11 22.15
C SER A 17 -4.60 -11.93 20.87
N HIS A 18 -5.64 -11.65 20.08
CA HIS A 18 -5.76 -12.18 18.71
C HIS A 18 -4.79 -11.51 17.72
N SER A 19 -4.30 -10.33 18.06
CA SER A 19 -3.42 -9.51 17.21
C SER A 19 -2.03 -9.32 17.83
N PRO A 20 -1.03 -8.93 17.03
CA PRO A 20 0.29 -8.56 17.54
C PRO A 20 0.25 -7.35 18.50
N LEU A 21 1.39 -7.12 19.16
CA LEU A 21 1.66 -5.98 20.02
C LEU A 21 1.52 -4.69 19.22
N LEU A 22 0.56 -3.84 19.63
CA LEU A 22 0.40 -2.52 19.04
C LEU A 22 1.43 -1.55 19.62
N VAL A 23 1.98 -0.69 18.77
CA VAL A 23 2.73 0.48 19.23
C VAL A 23 1.83 1.33 20.12
N SER A 24 2.35 1.82 21.23
CA SER A 24 1.70 2.74 22.17
C SER A 24 2.78 3.55 22.90
N SER A 25 2.42 4.63 23.58
CA SER A 25 3.38 5.42 24.37
C SER A 25 4.09 4.54 25.42
N ARG A 26 3.35 3.64 26.07
CA ARG A 26 3.88 2.62 26.98
C ARG A 26 4.94 1.73 26.34
N VAL A 27 4.69 1.27 25.12
CA VAL A 27 5.61 0.38 24.38
C VAL A 27 6.88 1.12 23.98
N ILE A 28 6.77 2.35 23.47
CA ILE A 28 7.93 3.16 23.09
C ILE A 28 8.78 3.50 24.31
N LYS A 29 8.14 3.86 25.44
CA LYS A 29 8.84 4.11 26.70
C LYS A 29 9.58 2.87 27.18
N ALA A 30 8.89 1.73 27.27
CA ALA A 30 9.52 0.47 27.70
C ALA A 30 10.69 0.08 26.78
N ALA A 31 10.55 0.22 25.47
CA ALA A 31 11.61 -0.05 24.50
C ALA A 31 12.83 0.85 24.74
N ARG A 32 12.62 2.15 24.96
CA ARG A 32 13.70 3.10 25.31
C ARG A 32 14.40 2.69 26.61
N ASP A 33 13.63 2.34 27.64
CA ASP A 33 14.15 1.97 28.96
C ASP A 33 15.05 0.72 28.90
N VAL A 34 14.80 -0.20 27.95
CA VAL A 34 15.63 -1.40 27.73
C VAL A 34 16.59 -1.32 26.54
N GLY A 35 16.75 -0.13 25.93
CA GLY A 35 17.65 0.09 24.79
C GLY A 35 17.27 -0.68 23.53
N VAL A 36 15.98 -0.96 23.33
CA VAL A 36 15.44 -1.64 22.13
C VAL A 36 14.95 -0.59 21.13
N ASN A 37 15.42 -0.69 19.88
CA ASN A 37 14.91 0.11 18.78
C ASN A 37 13.70 -0.59 18.14
N VAL A 38 12.49 -0.15 18.48
CA VAL A 38 11.26 -0.71 17.93
C VAL A 38 10.93 -0.09 16.57
N LYS A 39 10.52 -0.95 15.62
CA LYS A 39 9.86 -0.54 14.38
C LYS A 39 8.43 -1.07 14.39
N TRP A 40 7.52 -0.40 13.70
CA TRP A 40 6.16 -0.89 13.50
C TRP A 40 5.71 -0.73 12.06
N ASN A 41 4.77 -1.57 11.64
CA ASN A 41 4.23 -1.54 10.29
C ASN A 41 3.10 -0.50 10.13
N ASP A 42 2.54 -0.44 8.93
CA ASP A 42 1.39 0.37 8.52
C ASP A 42 0.09 0.08 9.29
N LYS A 43 0.02 -1.00 10.07
CA LYS A 43 -1.10 -1.33 10.97
C LYS A 43 -0.83 -0.95 12.43
N GLY A 44 0.36 -0.42 12.71
CA GLY A 44 0.80 -0.08 14.06
C GLY A 44 1.28 -1.27 14.87
N TYR A 45 1.59 -2.42 14.27
CA TYR A 45 2.13 -3.58 14.99
C TYR A 45 3.65 -3.50 15.11
N ILE A 46 4.18 -3.73 16.31
CA ILE A 46 5.63 -3.90 16.52
C ILE A 46 6.13 -5.05 15.66
N SER A 47 7.12 -4.75 14.82
CA SER A 47 7.61 -5.61 13.74
C SER A 47 9.11 -5.49 13.60
N SER A 48 9.72 -6.37 12.81
CA SER A 48 11.18 -6.39 12.60
C SER A 48 11.96 -6.50 13.90
N ILE A 49 11.40 -7.18 14.89
CA ILE A 49 12.01 -7.34 16.21
C ILE A 49 12.75 -8.68 16.29
N SER A 50 13.98 -8.64 16.79
CA SER A 50 14.78 -9.83 17.05
C SER A 50 14.23 -10.59 18.25
N TYR A 51 14.58 -11.87 18.40
CA TYR A 51 14.19 -12.63 19.59
C TYR A 51 14.72 -11.97 20.87
N THR A 52 15.99 -11.54 20.85
CA THR A 52 16.64 -10.94 22.03
C THR A 52 15.98 -9.62 22.43
N ASP A 53 15.65 -8.76 21.46
CA ASP A 53 14.95 -7.50 21.70
C ASP A 53 13.50 -7.74 22.13
N ALA A 54 12.83 -8.73 21.54
CA ALA A 54 11.48 -9.10 21.92
C ALA A 54 11.41 -9.54 23.40
N ARG A 55 12.36 -10.37 23.85
CA ARG A 55 12.45 -10.78 25.26
C ARG A 55 12.65 -9.60 26.21
N LYS A 56 13.57 -8.68 25.89
CA LYS A 56 13.81 -7.47 26.70
C LYS A 56 12.55 -6.62 26.80
N LEU A 57 11.89 -6.38 25.66
CA LEU A 57 10.68 -5.57 25.59
C LEU A 57 9.50 -6.21 26.33
N CYS A 58 9.29 -7.52 26.15
CA CYS A 58 8.26 -8.26 26.85
C CYS A 58 8.44 -8.18 28.37
N ASN A 59 9.67 -8.36 28.88
CA ASN A 59 9.97 -8.24 30.29
C ASN A 59 9.66 -6.84 30.84
N ALA A 60 10.02 -5.78 30.11
CA ALA A 60 9.75 -4.40 30.51
C ALA A 60 8.24 -4.06 30.53
N LEU A 61 7.46 -4.73 29.69
CA LEU A 61 6.01 -4.52 29.55
C LEU A 61 5.15 -5.46 30.41
N ASP A 62 5.77 -6.37 31.15
CA ASP A 62 5.10 -7.49 31.83
C ASP A 62 4.22 -8.31 30.85
N ILE A 63 4.72 -8.48 29.62
CA ILE A 63 4.10 -9.33 28.60
C ILE A 63 4.70 -10.73 28.72
N TYR A 64 3.83 -11.72 28.82
CA TYR A 64 4.21 -13.12 28.82
C TYR A 64 4.46 -13.61 27.40
N MET A 65 5.64 -14.20 27.17
CA MET A 65 6.00 -14.81 25.90
C MET A 65 5.91 -16.33 26.07
N MET A 66 4.95 -16.95 25.39
CA MET A 66 4.66 -18.39 25.54
C MET A 66 5.82 -19.26 25.03
N SER A 67 6.03 -20.40 25.68
CA SER A 67 6.89 -21.46 25.18
C SER A 67 6.25 -22.28 24.07
N VAL A 68 7.03 -23.12 23.39
CA VAL A 68 6.53 -24.10 22.40
C VAL A 68 5.48 -25.02 23.01
N SER A 69 5.75 -25.54 24.21
CA SER A 69 4.81 -26.42 24.94
C SER A 69 3.49 -25.71 25.23
N GLU A 70 3.55 -24.49 25.78
CA GLU A 70 2.35 -23.70 26.11
C GLU A 70 1.56 -23.32 24.87
N TYR A 71 2.25 -22.88 23.81
CA TYR A 71 1.62 -22.51 22.56
C TYR A 71 0.89 -23.70 21.94
N MET A 72 1.53 -24.87 21.85
CA MET A 72 0.91 -26.08 21.29
C MET A 72 -0.24 -26.59 22.14
N SER A 73 -0.11 -26.53 23.46
CA SER A 73 -1.19 -26.82 24.40
C SER A 73 -2.40 -25.90 24.17
N LEU A 74 -2.16 -24.59 24.05
CA LEU A 74 -3.20 -23.61 23.77
C LEU A 74 -3.84 -23.81 22.40
N LEU A 75 -3.05 -24.10 21.37
CA LEU A 75 -3.53 -24.31 20.01
C LEU A 75 -4.63 -25.38 19.93
N GLN A 76 -4.51 -26.44 20.73
CA GLN A 76 -5.52 -27.51 20.78
C GLN A 76 -6.87 -27.04 21.34
N ARG A 77 -6.86 -26.05 22.24
CA ARG A 77 -8.08 -25.48 22.86
C ARG A 77 -8.60 -24.25 22.12
N ALA A 78 -7.70 -23.48 21.51
CA ALA A 78 -7.98 -22.19 20.87
C ALA A 78 -7.29 -22.11 19.49
N PRO A 79 -7.74 -22.89 18.48
CA PRO A 79 -7.10 -22.93 17.15
C PRO A 79 -6.95 -21.57 16.46
N GLN A 80 -7.81 -20.60 16.80
CA GLN A 80 -7.79 -19.23 16.27
C GLN A 80 -6.51 -18.44 16.59
N ILE A 81 -5.64 -18.92 17.50
CA ILE A 81 -4.33 -18.28 17.73
C ILE A 81 -3.41 -18.45 16.52
N ALA A 82 -3.61 -19.49 15.71
CA ALA A 82 -2.83 -19.76 14.52
C ALA A 82 -3.18 -18.75 13.42
N SER A 83 -2.44 -17.65 13.38
CA SER A 83 -2.68 -16.56 12.43
C SER A 83 -1.87 -16.74 11.15
N PRO A 84 -2.48 -16.63 9.96
CA PRO A 84 -1.75 -16.59 8.70
C PRO A 84 -1.11 -15.20 8.43
N HIS A 85 -1.31 -14.23 9.32
CA HIS A 85 -1.00 -12.82 9.07
C HIS A 85 0.28 -12.31 9.75
N PHE A 86 0.90 -13.08 10.64
CA PHE A 86 2.18 -12.72 11.26
C PHE A 86 2.89 -13.96 11.82
N ALA A 87 4.20 -13.84 12.01
CA ALA A 87 5.00 -14.78 12.77
C ALA A 87 5.25 -14.22 14.18
N GLU A 88 5.22 -15.07 15.19
CA GLU A 88 5.47 -14.67 16.58
C GLU A 88 6.62 -15.45 17.19
N TRP A 89 7.45 -14.73 17.92
CA TRP A 89 8.48 -15.35 18.74
C TRP A 89 7.85 -16.09 19.94
N LEU A 90 8.34 -17.31 20.17
CA LEU A 90 8.08 -18.10 21.38
C LEU A 90 9.33 -18.07 22.26
N SER A 91 9.21 -18.37 23.56
CA SER A 91 10.27 -18.16 24.55
C SER A 91 11.46 -19.13 24.47
N ASP A 92 11.37 -20.19 23.68
CA ASP A 92 12.39 -21.23 23.61
C ASP A 92 13.51 -20.85 22.64
N THR A 93 14.73 -21.28 22.94
CA THR A 93 15.90 -21.18 22.06
C THR A 93 16.63 -22.51 21.97
N PHE A 94 17.33 -22.72 20.86
CA PHE A 94 17.99 -23.97 20.52
C PHE A 94 19.38 -23.74 19.94
N SER A 95 20.28 -24.68 20.17
CA SER A 95 21.54 -24.81 19.45
C SER A 95 21.65 -26.21 18.84
N PHE A 96 22.45 -26.31 17.78
CA PHE A 96 22.79 -27.60 17.18
C PHE A 96 24.25 -27.92 17.50
N CYS A 97 24.52 -29.05 18.13
CA CYS A 97 25.87 -29.44 18.49
C CYS A 97 26.04 -30.94 18.24
N GLU A 98 27.06 -31.32 17.45
CA GLU A 98 27.42 -32.73 17.21
C GLU A 98 26.27 -33.63 16.71
N GLY A 99 25.33 -33.08 15.94
CA GLY A 99 24.18 -33.83 15.43
C GLY A 99 22.94 -33.80 16.34
N ASP A 100 23.05 -33.17 17.51
CA ASP A 100 21.99 -33.09 18.50
C ASP A 100 21.43 -31.67 18.65
N TYR A 101 20.12 -31.59 18.90
CA TYR A 101 19.44 -30.35 19.21
C TYR A 101 19.35 -30.17 20.72
N LEU A 102 19.94 -29.09 21.20
CA LEU A 102 19.98 -28.72 22.62
C LEU A 102 19.08 -27.52 22.87
N ASP A 103 18.31 -27.56 23.95
CA ASP A 103 17.59 -26.37 24.43
C ASP A 103 18.53 -25.38 25.15
N ALA A 104 17.96 -24.28 25.64
CA ALA A 104 18.68 -23.27 26.42
C ALA A 104 19.36 -23.81 27.70
N THR A 105 18.96 -24.99 28.20
CA THR A 105 19.55 -25.65 29.38
C THR A 105 20.63 -26.66 29.01
N GLY A 106 20.88 -26.89 27.71
CA GLY A 106 21.79 -27.90 27.20
C GLY A 106 21.18 -29.30 27.16
N ARG A 107 19.87 -29.44 27.40
CA ARG A 107 19.18 -30.73 27.34
C ARG A 107 18.87 -31.09 25.89
N LYS A 108 19.17 -32.33 25.53
CA LYS A 108 18.82 -32.91 24.23
C LYS A 108 17.30 -33.11 24.13
N LEU A 109 16.70 -32.56 23.07
CA LEU A 109 15.24 -32.55 22.91
C LEU A 109 14.73 -33.75 22.08
N PHE A 110 15.23 -33.91 20.85
CA PHE A 110 14.76 -34.92 19.89
C PHE A 110 15.81 -35.23 18.81
N SER A 111 15.66 -36.36 18.09
CA SER A 111 16.62 -36.84 17.07
C SER A 111 16.16 -36.67 15.62
N TYR A 112 15.06 -35.95 15.37
CA TYR A 112 14.55 -35.76 14.01
C TYR A 112 15.50 -34.91 13.16
N THR A 113 16.05 -35.51 12.11
CA THR A 113 16.92 -34.85 11.13
C THR A 113 16.16 -34.24 9.94
N ALA A 114 14.83 -34.21 9.97
CA ALA A 114 14.03 -33.83 8.80
C ALA A 114 14.06 -32.31 8.53
N ARG A 115 14.48 -31.94 7.31
CA ARG A 115 14.54 -30.55 6.84
C ARG A 115 13.97 -30.43 5.41
N PRO A 116 12.67 -30.16 5.20
CA PRO A 116 11.54 -29.97 6.12
C PRO A 116 10.78 -31.27 6.48
N GLY A 117 9.92 -31.21 7.50
CA GLY A 117 8.93 -32.26 7.81
C GLY A 117 7.53 -31.69 8.08
N TRP A 118 6.53 -32.56 8.07
CA TRP A 118 5.11 -32.24 8.31
C TRP A 118 4.60 -32.97 9.54
N PHE A 119 3.76 -32.33 10.35
CA PHE A 119 3.18 -32.97 11.54
C PHE A 119 1.76 -32.49 11.85
N ASP A 120 1.00 -33.32 12.57
CA ASP A 120 -0.28 -32.93 13.15
C ASP A 120 -0.03 -32.19 14.47
N PRO A 121 -0.46 -30.91 14.63
CA PRO A 121 -0.27 -30.16 15.88
C PRO A 121 -1.00 -30.77 17.10
N ARG A 122 -1.89 -31.74 16.89
CA ARG A 122 -2.53 -32.52 17.96
C ARG A 122 -1.65 -33.66 18.48
N LEU A 123 -0.62 -34.05 17.72
CA LEU A 123 0.28 -35.17 18.02
C LEU A 123 1.66 -34.67 18.45
N THR A 124 1.68 -33.90 19.53
CA THR A 124 2.91 -33.38 20.15
C THR A 124 3.18 -34.06 21.50
N ASN A 125 4.45 -34.12 21.90
CA ASN A 125 4.84 -34.55 23.25
C ASN A 125 4.50 -33.46 24.29
N SER A 126 4.84 -33.71 25.56
CA SER A 126 4.62 -32.75 26.67
C SER A 126 5.40 -31.43 26.52
N GLU A 127 6.43 -31.40 25.69
CA GLU A 127 7.25 -30.23 25.40
C GLU A 127 6.73 -29.46 24.17
N GLY A 128 5.67 -29.94 23.52
CA GLY A 128 5.08 -29.34 22.33
C GLY A 128 5.75 -29.73 21.01
N TYR A 129 6.70 -30.67 21.03
CA TYR A 129 7.39 -31.12 19.81
C TYR A 129 6.64 -32.26 19.13
N PRO A 130 6.75 -32.38 17.79
CA PRO A 130 6.08 -33.45 17.04
C PRO A 130 6.48 -34.86 17.53
N LEU A 131 5.51 -35.76 17.69
CA LEU A 131 5.75 -37.18 17.97
C LEU A 131 6.17 -37.97 16.72
N SER A 132 5.87 -37.46 15.53
CA SER A 132 6.29 -38.02 14.25
C SER A 132 6.29 -36.93 13.19
N LEU A 133 7.12 -37.13 12.16
CA LEU A 133 7.16 -36.27 10.98
C LEU A 133 6.85 -37.12 9.75
N VAL A 134 6.06 -36.57 8.82
CA VAL A 134 5.82 -37.16 7.51
C VAL A 134 6.50 -36.32 6.42
N GLY A 135 6.87 -36.97 5.31
CA GLY A 135 7.62 -36.35 4.22
C GLY A 135 6.78 -35.52 3.24
N CYS A 136 5.45 -35.52 3.37
CA CYS A 136 4.54 -34.81 2.46
C CYS A 136 3.49 -34.01 3.21
N ASN A 137 3.02 -32.93 2.61
CA ASN A 137 1.95 -32.11 3.18
C ASN A 137 0.60 -32.83 3.07
N VAL A 138 -0.17 -32.83 4.16
CA VAL A 138 -1.54 -33.34 4.23
C VAL A 138 -2.41 -32.25 4.86
N PRO A 139 -3.69 -32.07 4.47
CA PRO A 139 -4.56 -31.07 5.08
C PRO A 139 -4.49 -31.12 6.61
N SER A 140 -4.50 -29.94 7.25
CA SER A 140 -4.35 -29.72 8.71
C SER A 140 -2.95 -29.92 9.31
N MET A 141 -1.96 -30.40 8.55
CA MET A 141 -0.59 -30.51 9.05
C MET A 141 0.12 -29.15 9.08
N TRP A 142 1.04 -29.04 10.04
CA TRP A 142 1.95 -27.90 10.19
C TRP A 142 3.32 -28.26 9.64
N LYS A 143 4.01 -27.26 9.10
CA LYS A 143 5.40 -27.43 8.67
C LYS A 143 6.32 -27.31 9.88
N PHE A 144 7.30 -28.20 9.99
CA PHE A 144 8.30 -28.19 11.05
C PHE A 144 9.69 -27.98 10.46
N TRP A 145 10.45 -27.08 11.08
CA TRP A 145 11.84 -26.80 10.73
C TRP A 145 12.73 -26.92 11.97
N THR A 146 13.84 -27.64 11.83
CA THR A 146 14.85 -27.79 12.88
C THR A 146 16.03 -26.84 12.65
N PRO A 147 16.81 -26.49 13.70
CA PRO A 147 18.03 -25.72 13.55
C PRO A 147 18.97 -26.31 12.49
N GLY A 148 19.57 -25.42 11.72
CA GLY A 148 20.37 -25.76 10.54
C GLY A 148 21.86 -25.91 10.84
N ASP A 149 22.34 -24.96 11.62
CA ASP A 149 23.71 -24.48 11.67
C ASP A 149 24.25 -24.66 13.09
N PRO A 150 25.37 -25.38 13.28
CA PRO A 150 25.94 -25.61 14.59
C PRO A 150 26.46 -24.34 15.28
N ASP A 151 26.75 -23.29 14.51
CA ASP A 151 27.35 -22.06 15.04
C ASP A 151 26.30 -21.02 15.48
N LEU A 152 25.00 -21.31 15.30
CA LEU A 152 23.92 -20.36 15.53
C LEU A 152 22.95 -20.81 16.63
N VAL A 153 22.70 -19.90 17.59
CA VAL A 153 21.55 -20.02 18.50
C VAL A 153 20.30 -19.54 17.77
N SER A 154 19.30 -20.41 17.71
CA SER A 154 18.02 -20.17 17.05
C SER A 154 16.90 -19.97 18.07
N GLY A 155 15.92 -19.14 17.77
CA GLY A 155 14.69 -18.97 18.56
C GLY A 155 13.53 -19.76 17.97
N ALA A 156 12.60 -20.22 18.83
CA ALA A 156 11.32 -20.76 18.39
C ALA A 156 10.45 -19.66 17.79
N LEU A 157 9.95 -19.89 16.59
CA LEU A 157 9.04 -19.00 15.88
C LEU A 157 7.82 -19.79 15.42
N ARG A 158 6.62 -19.32 15.80
CA ARG A 158 5.39 -19.76 15.13
C ARG A 158 5.17 -18.88 13.92
N GLY A 159 5.09 -19.49 12.74
CA GLY A 159 4.95 -18.79 11.47
C GLY A 159 3.75 -19.25 10.63
N PHE A 160 3.73 -18.74 9.41
CA PHE A 160 2.88 -19.21 8.34
C PHE A 160 3.74 -19.38 7.09
N VAL A 161 3.64 -20.53 6.43
CA VAL A 161 4.38 -20.82 5.21
C VAL A 161 3.42 -20.62 4.06
N SER A 162 3.58 -19.49 3.37
CA SER A 162 2.74 -19.15 2.21
C SER A 162 2.76 -20.25 1.16
N SER A 163 3.87 -20.99 1.01
CA SER A 163 3.98 -21.95 -0.06
C SER A 163 3.07 -23.17 0.08
N SER A 164 2.87 -23.59 1.31
CA SER A 164 2.00 -24.69 1.67
C SER A 164 0.64 -24.26 2.16
N ALA A 165 0.43 -22.95 2.35
CA ALA A 165 -0.73 -22.39 3.02
C ALA A 165 -0.95 -22.94 4.44
N THR A 166 0.13 -23.36 5.11
CA THR A 166 0.06 -23.98 6.44
C THR A 166 0.77 -23.12 7.48
N CYS A 167 0.34 -23.24 8.73
CA CYS A 167 1.16 -22.75 9.83
C CYS A 167 2.46 -23.56 9.95
N SER A 168 3.43 -22.97 10.63
CA SER A 168 4.71 -23.62 10.90
C SER A 168 5.17 -23.42 12.32
N LEU A 169 5.91 -24.41 12.82
CA LEU A 169 6.79 -24.27 13.96
C LEU A 169 8.23 -24.30 13.43
N ASP A 170 8.91 -23.17 13.50
CA ASP A 170 10.28 -23.02 13.03
C ASP A 170 11.21 -22.86 14.22
N LEU A 171 12.15 -23.78 14.37
CA LEU A 171 13.13 -23.76 15.45
C LEU A 171 14.51 -23.30 14.95
N GLY A 172 14.67 -22.99 13.66
CA GLY A 172 15.96 -22.71 13.01
C GLY A 172 16.20 -21.24 12.65
N ILE A 173 15.39 -20.32 13.17
CA ILE A 173 15.58 -18.88 12.92
C ILE A 173 16.59 -18.31 13.92
N PRO A 174 17.73 -17.74 13.48
CA PRO A 174 18.72 -17.16 14.40
C PRO A 174 18.13 -16.09 15.31
N VAL A 175 18.54 -16.04 16.58
CA VAL A 175 17.95 -15.13 17.59
C VAL A 175 18.15 -13.63 17.28
N PHE A 176 19.12 -13.29 16.43
CA PHE A 176 19.37 -11.92 15.97
C PHE A 176 18.57 -11.54 14.71
N ALA A 177 17.90 -12.50 14.06
CA ALA A 177 17.17 -12.24 12.84
C ALA A 177 16.03 -11.24 13.08
N GLN A 178 15.91 -10.26 12.18
CA GLN A 178 14.85 -9.26 12.21
C GLN A 178 14.06 -9.34 10.90
N HIS A 179 12.73 -9.26 11.00
CA HIS A 179 11.87 -9.31 9.83
C HIS A 179 10.52 -8.58 10.02
N PRO A 180 9.97 -7.86 9.01
CA PRO A 180 8.68 -7.15 9.13
C PRO A 180 7.49 -7.99 9.60
N MET A 181 7.53 -9.31 9.43
CA MET A 181 6.48 -10.22 9.88
C MET A 181 6.80 -10.92 11.21
N MET A 182 8.01 -10.75 11.77
CA MET A 182 8.36 -11.23 13.11
C MET A 182 7.90 -10.20 14.13
N MET A 183 6.94 -10.61 14.95
CA MET A 183 6.22 -9.75 15.88
C MET A 183 6.09 -10.40 17.26
N ILE A 184 5.54 -9.64 18.21
CA ILE A 184 5.20 -10.13 19.56
C ILE A 184 3.69 -10.28 19.63
N ARG A 185 3.18 -11.36 20.24
CA ARG A 185 1.78 -11.41 20.69
C ARG A 185 1.69 -10.95 22.14
N GLU A 186 0.71 -10.09 22.39
CA GLU A 186 0.38 -9.66 23.74
C GLU A 186 -0.31 -10.79 24.52
N CYS A 187 0.35 -11.26 25.57
CA CYS A 187 -0.24 -12.14 26.58
C CYS A 187 -0.01 -11.55 27.98
N TYR A 188 -1.03 -11.48 28.82
CA TYR A 188 -0.95 -10.91 30.17
C TYR A 188 -1.51 -11.86 31.21
N ARG A 189 -0.91 -11.90 32.40
CA ARG A 189 -1.50 -12.60 33.56
C ARG A 189 -2.69 -11.86 34.17
N LYS A 190 -2.77 -10.55 33.96
CA LYS A 190 -3.85 -9.68 34.46
C LYS A 190 -4.59 -9.04 33.29
N LYS A 191 -5.93 -8.98 33.39
CA LYS A 191 -6.75 -8.31 32.38
C LYS A 191 -6.39 -6.83 32.30
N LEU A 192 -6.04 -6.35 31.11
CA LEU A 192 -5.93 -4.91 30.87
C LEU A 192 -7.32 -4.29 30.95
N LEU A 193 -7.45 -3.24 31.77
CA LEU A 193 -8.63 -2.40 31.78
C LEU A 193 -8.57 -1.50 30.55
N VAL A 194 -9.38 -1.81 29.55
CA VAL A 194 -9.59 -0.93 28.39
C VAL A 194 -10.84 -0.11 28.68
N THR A 195 -10.65 1.17 29.01
CA THR A 195 -11.75 2.13 29.07
C THR A 195 -12.21 2.46 27.65
N LYS A 196 -13.54 2.55 27.46
CA LYS A 196 -14.13 2.86 26.16
C LYS A 196 -14.32 4.38 26.07
N SER A 197 -13.53 5.04 25.24
CA SER A 197 -13.71 6.48 25.02
C SER A 197 -15.09 6.79 24.42
N PRO A 198 -15.86 7.73 25.01
CA PRO A 198 -17.12 8.18 24.45
C PRO A 198 -16.92 8.87 23.10
N ILE A 199 -15.78 9.52 22.88
CA ILE A 199 -15.46 10.27 21.65
C ILE A 199 -15.44 9.33 20.44
N LEU A 200 -14.87 8.13 20.57
CA LEU A 200 -14.84 7.14 19.50
C LEU A 200 -16.24 6.71 19.04
N SER A 201 -17.18 6.60 19.98
CA SER A 201 -18.56 6.23 19.67
C SER A 201 -19.28 7.36 18.92
N ILE A 202 -19.06 8.61 19.34
CA ILE A 202 -19.62 9.81 18.71
C ILE A 202 -19.04 9.98 17.31
N TRP A 203 -17.72 9.86 17.17
CA TRP A 203 -17.02 9.98 15.90
C TRP A 203 -17.45 8.92 14.88
N SER A 204 -17.63 7.67 15.32
CA SER A 204 -18.14 6.61 14.42
C SER A 204 -19.52 6.94 13.87
N ARG A 205 -20.39 7.58 14.66
CA ARG A 205 -21.71 8.03 14.21
C ARG A 205 -21.60 9.23 13.27
N TYR A 206 -20.75 10.20 13.61
CA TYR A 206 -20.45 11.36 12.76
C TYR A 206 -20.00 10.92 11.36
N ASN A 207 -18.99 10.05 11.27
CA ASN A 207 -18.47 9.54 10.00
C ASN A 207 -19.54 8.85 9.15
N SER A 208 -20.43 8.07 9.76
CA SER A 208 -21.53 7.42 9.04
C SER A 208 -22.50 8.43 8.42
N LEU A 209 -22.73 9.57 9.09
CA LEU A 209 -23.60 10.63 8.57
C LEU A 209 -22.93 11.38 7.42
N THR A 210 -21.64 11.72 7.57
CA THR A 210 -20.84 12.37 6.52
C THR A 210 -20.79 11.53 5.24
N LEU A 211 -20.61 10.21 5.36
CA LEU A 211 -20.66 9.29 4.20
C LEU A 211 -22.02 9.27 3.49
N SER A 212 -23.11 9.48 4.23
CA SER A 212 -24.46 9.55 3.66
C SER A 212 -24.82 10.90 3.02
N ARG A 213 -23.95 11.92 3.17
CA ARG A 213 -24.13 13.30 2.65
C ARG A 213 -25.45 13.96 3.08
N ASP A 214 -25.89 13.68 4.31
CA ASP A 214 -27.13 14.23 4.87
C ASP A 214 -26.82 15.45 5.76
N ASP A 215 -26.67 16.63 5.13
CA ASP A 215 -26.30 17.89 5.80
C ASP A 215 -27.23 18.24 6.97
N ALA A 216 -28.52 17.92 6.86
CA ALA A 216 -29.49 18.18 7.92
C ALA A 216 -29.22 17.30 9.14
N LYS A 217 -29.03 15.98 8.95
CA LYS A 217 -28.69 15.08 10.05
C LYS A 217 -27.33 15.38 10.66
N ILE A 218 -26.35 15.78 9.85
CA ILE A 218 -25.03 16.20 10.35
C ILE A 218 -25.19 17.41 11.27
N ARG A 219 -25.94 18.42 10.83
CA ARG A 219 -26.26 19.61 11.64
C ARG A 219 -26.93 19.23 12.95
N ASP A 220 -28.04 18.50 12.89
CA ASP A 220 -28.81 18.13 14.08
C ASP A 220 -27.97 17.31 15.06
N PHE A 221 -27.15 16.39 14.52
CA PHE A 221 -26.24 15.60 15.34
C PHE A 221 -25.21 16.48 16.06
N LEU A 222 -24.48 17.34 15.35
CA LEU A 222 -23.45 18.20 15.95
C LEU A 222 -24.03 19.19 16.97
N LEU A 223 -25.22 19.75 16.70
CA LEU A 223 -25.88 20.69 17.62
C LEU A 223 -26.46 20.00 18.87
N SER A 224 -26.74 18.70 18.80
CA SER A 224 -27.23 17.91 19.95
C SER A 224 -26.13 17.51 20.94
N LEU A 225 -24.86 17.66 20.58
CA LEU A 225 -23.71 17.23 21.39
C LEU A 225 -23.19 18.37 22.26
N ASP A 226 -22.93 18.05 23.54
CA ASP A 226 -22.10 18.90 24.39
C ASP A 226 -20.61 18.54 24.20
N LEU A 227 -20.02 19.11 23.15
CA LEU A 227 -18.62 18.83 22.79
C LEU A 227 -17.61 19.41 23.78
N ASP A 228 -18.01 20.32 24.65
CA ASP A 228 -17.12 21.04 25.57
C ASP A 228 -16.88 20.27 26.86
N SER A 229 -17.86 19.44 27.29
CA SER A 229 -17.67 18.50 28.41
C SER A 229 -16.87 17.25 28.03
N LEU A 230 -16.76 16.94 26.73
CA LEU A 230 -15.94 15.83 26.26
C LEU A 230 -14.45 16.16 26.38
N LYS A 231 -13.70 15.23 26.97
CA LYS A 231 -12.24 15.26 27.03
C LYS A 231 -11.72 13.89 26.60
N PRO A 232 -10.59 13.82 25.87
CA PRO A 232 -9.88 12.58 25.71
C PRO A 232 -9.65 12.00 27.10
N GLU A 233 -9.99 10.74 27.30
CA GLU A 233 -9.69 10.09 28.57
C GLU A 233 -8.17 10.19 28.80
N GLU A 234 -7.76 10.48 30.03
CA GLU A 234 -6.37 10.31 30.49
C GLU A 234 -6.07 8.80 30.51
N THR A 235 -6.10 8.17 29.34
CA THR A 235 -5.69 6.80 29.15
C THR A 235 -4.18 6.72 29.26
N VAL A 236 -3.67 5.50 29.45
CA VAL A 236 -2.22 5.22 29.45
C VAL A 236 -1.58 5.48 28.06
N ASP A 237 -2.39 5.72 27.01
CA ASP A 237 -1.93 5.79 25.63
C ASP A 237 -2.09 7.20 25.01
N GLU A 238 -0.98 7.94 24.98
CA GLU A 238 -0.93 9.31 24.46
C GLU A 238 -1.30 9.40 22.99
N PHE A 239 -1.07 8.34 22.21
CA PHE A 239 -1.44 8.26 20.81
C PHE A 239 -2.95 8.35 20.60
N GLN A 240 -3.70 7.58 21.38
CA GLN A 240 -5.16 7.57 21.34
C GLN A 240 -5.72 8.90 21.80
N ALA A 241 -5.17 9.48 22.88
CA ALA A 241 -5.59 10.78 23.39
C ALA A 241 -5.35 11.91 22.37
N ALA A 242 -4.21 11.91 21.69
CA ALA A 242 -3.91 12.90 20.63
C ALA A 242 -4.89 12.79 19.45
N LYS A 243 -5.22 11.56 19.03
CA LYS A 243 -6.23 11.32 18.00
C LYS A 243 -7.60 11.83 18.38
N GLU A 244 -8.06 11.51 19.59
CA GLU A 244 -9.37 11.94 20.08
C GLU A 244 -9.47 13.46 20.21
N LEU A 245 -8.38 14.11 20.60
CA LEU A 245 -8.32 15.57 20.63
C LEU A 245 -8.52 16.17 19.24
N GLU A 246 -7.86 15.63 18.22
CA GLU A 246 -8.00 16.10 16.84
C GLU A 246 -9.41 15.88 16.27
N MET A 247 -10.07 14.79 16.66
CA MET A 247 -11.48 14.53 16.34
C MET A 247 -12.42 15.54 17.00
N LEU A 248 -12.18 15.86 18.28
CA LEU A 248 -12.96 16.87 18.99
C LEU A 248 -12.78 18.25 18.39
N VAL A 249 -11.54 18.64 18.07
CA VAL A 249 -11.24 19.91 17.39
C VAL A 249 -12.06 20.01 16.11
N ASP A 250 -12.08 18.97 15.28
CA ASP A 250 -12.84 18.99 14.03
C ASP A 250 -14.35 19.19 14.25
N MET A 251 -14.97 18.39 15.14
CA MET A 251 -16.41 18.52 15.44
C MET A 251 -16.77 19.88 16.08
N ARG A 252 -15.89 20.43 16.95
CA ARG A 252 -16.11 21.73 17.60
C ARG A 252 -16.13 22.86 16.59
N GLY A 253 -15.19 22.86 15.64
CA GLY A 253 -15.14 23.86 14.58
C GLY A 253 -16.40 23.89 13.73
N LYS A 254 -16.88 22.71 13.34
CA LYS A 254 -18.11 22.56 12.56
C LYS A 254 -19.35 22.97 13.33
N ARG A 255 -19.44 22.62 14.62
CA ARG A 255 -20.52 23.09 15.51
C ARG A 255 -20.54 24.62 15.59
N LEU A 256 -19.37 25.25 15.72
CA LEU A 256 -19.22 26.71 15.80
C LEU A 256 -19.66 27.42 14.50
N LEU A 257 -19.33 26.86 13.33
CA LEU A 257 -19.85 27.35 12.06
C LEU A 257 -21.38 27.28 11.99
N LEU A 258 -21.98 26.19 12.47
CA LEU A 258 -23.43 25.98 12.43
C LEU A 258 -24.21 26.90 13.39
N THR A 259 -23.63 27.25 14.52
CA THR A 259 -24.27 28.18 15.47
C THR A 259 -24.08 29.64 15.08
N ASN A 260 -23.14 29.93 14.18
CA ASN A 260 -22.70 31.29 13.83
C ASN A 260 -22.46 32.14 15.08
N ASP A 261 -21.87 31.51 16.11
CA ASP A 261 -21.60 32.15 17.38
C ASP A 261 -20.49 33.18 17.15
N SER A 262 -20.87 34.42 16.90
CA SER A 262 -19.94 35.55 16.77
C SER A 262 -19.48 36.07 18.13
N ASP A 263 -20.06 35.57 19.23
CA ASP A 263 -19.89 36.07 20.59
C ASP A 263 -18.88 35.23 21.40
N CYS A 264 -18.32 34.17 20.81
CA CYS A 264 -17.25 33.41 21.44
C CYS A 264 -15.92 34.21 21.43
N ASN A 265 -15.30 34.32 22.61
CA ASN A 265 -13.98 34.93 22.84
C ASN A 265 -12.84 34.12 22.17
N MET A 266 -12.86 34.03 20.84
CA MET A 266 -11.83 33.38 20.04
C MET A 266 -10.59 34.27 19.97
N ARG A 267 -9.41 33.64 19.98
CA ARG A 267 -8.16 34.37 19.74
C ARG A 267 -8.02 34.62 18.24
N ILE A 268 -8.00 35.88 17.83
CA ILE A 268 -7.69 36.28 16.46
C ILE A 268 -6.18 36.07 16.22
N ILE A 269 -5.87 35.34 15.17
CA ILE A 269 -4.51 35.01 14.73
C ILE A 269 -4.20 35.82 13.48
N GLY A 270 -3.13 36.61 13.55
CA GLY A 270 -2.63 37.37 12.41
C GLY A 270 -1.38 36.77 11.78
N LEU A 271 -0.90 37.44 10.72
CA LEU A 271 0.30 37.03 9.99
C LEU A 271 1.54 36.95 10.91
N SER A 272 1.67 37.88 11.86
CA SER A 272 2.78 37.91 12.83
C SER A 272 2.75 36.72 13.80
N ASP A 273 1.56 36.29 14.23
CA ASP A 273 1.41 35.07 15.03
C ASP A 273 1.84 33.83 14.25
N MET A 274 1.47 33.74 12.96
CA MET A 274 1.87 32.64 12.09
C MET A 274 3.39 32.60 11.87
N ILE A 275 4.01 33.74 11.56
CA ILE A 275 5.47 33.83 11.38
C ILE A 275 6.19 33.42 12.66
N LYS A 276 5.73 33.93 13.82
CA LYS A 276 6.28 33.59 15.13
C LYS A 276 6.16 32.11 15.46
N ALA A 277 5.09 31.45 15.02
CA ALA A 277 4.91 30.01 15.18
C ALA A 277 6.02 29.18 14.49
N PHE A 278 6.69 29.75 13.47
CA PHE A 278 7.76 29.11 12.72
C PHE A 278 9.18 29.59 13.08
N GLU A 279 9.36 30.45 14.07
CA GLU A 279 10.70 30.93 14.48
C GLU A 279 11.51 29.88 15.25
N VAL A 280 10.88 28.78 15.65
CA VAL A 280 11.54 27.70 16.40
C VAL A 280 12.37 26.82 15.44
N VAL A 281 13.61 26.52 15.79
CA VAL A 281 14.48 25.63 15.00
C VAL A 281 14.02 24.18 15.14
N PRO A 282 14.09 23.35 14.09
CA PRO A 282 13.77 21.93 14.20
C PRO A 282 14.64 21.22 15.25
N GLY A 283 14.00 20.58 16.22
CA GLY A 283 14.67 19.72 17.21
C GLY A 283 14.81 18.28 16.72
N SER A 284 15.32 17.39 17.59
CA SER A 284 15.49 15.95 17.29
C SER A 284 14.17 15.16 17.18
N SER A 285 13.04 15.78 17.53
CA SER A 285 11.69 15.26 17.32
C SER A 285 10.76 16.42 16.97
N SER A 286 10.47 16.59 15.69
CA SER A 286 9.58 17.64 15.18
C SER A 286 8.34 17.03 14.54
N THR A 287 7.30 17.84 14.32
CA THR A 287 6.16 17.47 13.49
C THR A 287 6.20 18.23 12.17
N PHE A 288 6.18 17.50 11.07
CA PHE A 288 6.08 18.07 9.73
C PHE A 288 4.65 17.91 9.21
N VAL A 289 4.11 18.99 8.66
CA VAL A 289 2.84 19.00 7.94
C VAL A 289 3.16 19.19 6.46
N MET A 290 2.68 18.28 5.62
CA MET A 290 3.01 18.23 4.20
C MET A 290 1.85 17.68 3.38
N GLY A 291 1.76 18.10 2.13
CA GLY A 291 0.82 17.51 1.18
C GLY A 291 1.47 16.68 0.09
N HIS A 292 0.79 16.55 -1.05
CA HIS A 292 1.24 15.67 -2.14
C HIS A 292 2.48 16.21 -2.88
N PRO A 293 3.26 15.34 -3.57
CA PRO A 293 4.31 15.76 -4.50
C PRO A 293 3.74 16.65 -5.62
N ASN A 294 4.58 17.53 -6.18
CA ASN A 294 4.12 18.64 -7.07
C ASN A 294 2.96 19.41 -6.42
N PRO A 295 3.22 20.08 -5.29
CA PRO A 295 2.16 20.62 -4.46
C PRO A 295 1.45 21.78 -5.16
N ASP A 296 0.14 21.88 -4.98
CA ASP A 296 -0.68 23.01 -5.41
C ASP A 296 -1.00 23.95 -4.24
N ALA A 297 -1.90 24.92 -4.47
CA ALA A 297 -2.28 25.87 -3.45
C ALA A 297 -3.00 25.23 -2.25
N ASP A 298 -3.84 24.21 -2.47
CA ASP A 298 -4.55 23.57 -1.35
C ASP A 298 -3.58 22.81 -0.45
N SER A 299 -2.66 22.06 -1.05
CA SER A 299 -1.61 21.30 -0.37
C SER A 299 -0.67 22.20 0.47
N VAL A 300 -0.06 23.23 -0.14
CA VAL A 300 0.93 24.07 0.58
C VAL A 300 0.26 24.97 1.62
N VAL A 301 -0.84 25.64 1.28
CA VAL A 301 -1.49 26.58 2.21
C VAL A 301 -2.11 25.82 3.38
N SER A 302 -2.73 24.67 3.16
CA SER A 302 -3.21 23.81 4.25
C SER A 302 -2.06 23.37 5.15
N SER A 303 -0.89 23.04 4.59
CA SER A 303 0.29 22.64 5.36
C SER A 303 0.77 23.76 6.28
N VAL A 304 0.85 24.99 5.76
CA VAL A 304 1.22 26.19 6.51
C VAL A 304 0.24 26.45 7.64
N PHE A 305 -1.06 26.47 7.34
CA PHE A 305 -2.07 26.78 8.34
C PHE A 305 -2.16 25.71 9.43
N GLU A 306 -2.15 24.42 9.07
CA GLU A 306 -2.22 23.34 10.05
C GLU A 306 -0.95 23.27 10.92
N ALA A 307 0.24 23.52 10.36
CA ALA A 307 1.47 23.61 11.13
C ALA A 307 1.42 24.78 12.14
N ALA A 308 0.98 25.96 11.68
CA ALA A 308 0.81 27.14 12.53
C ALA A 308 -0.20 26.89 13.65
N ARG A 309 -1.37 26.30 13.34
CA ARG A 309 -2.39 25.93 14.32
C ARG A 309 -1.79 25.06 15.42
N ARG A 310 -1.09 23.99 15.04
CA ARG A 310 -0.46 23.05 15.98
C ARG A 310 0.54 23.75 16.88
N ALA A 311 1.42 24.60 16.34
CA ALA A 311 2.37 25.37 17.13
C ALA A 311 1.70 26.34 18.12
N LEU A 312 0.60 26.98 17.71
CA LEU A 312 -0.15 27.92 18.55
C LEU A 312 -0.85 27.23 19.71
N VAL A 313 -1.37 26.01 19.51
CA VAL A 313 -2.09 25.22 20.55
C VAL A 313 -1.20 24.26 21.33
N ALA A 314 0.05 24.03 20.88
CA ALA A 314 0.96 23.09 21.52
C ALA A 314 1.21 23.47 22.99
N LYS A 315 0.91 22.51 23.88
CA LYS A 315 1.24 22.60 25.32
C LYS A 315 2.74 22.43 25.54
N ASP A 316 3.36 21.50 24.83
CA ASP A 316 4.79 21.27 24.86
C ASP A 316 5.48 22.20 23.85
N LYS A 317 6.12 23.26 24.35
CA LYS A 317 6.86 24.22 23.53
C LYS A 317 8.22 23.69 23.05
N SER A 318 8.65 22.51 23.51
CA SER A 318 9.88 21.87 23.03
C SER A 318 9.68 21.15 21.69
N LYS A 319 8.43 20.83 21.33
CA LYS A 319 8.08 20.20 20.06
C LYS A 319 7.79 21.26 18.99
N SER A 320 8.61 21.27 17.95
CA SER A 320 8.46 22.21 16.84
C SER A 320 7.53 21.66 15.76
N HIS A 321 6.76 22.55 15.10
CA HIS A 321 5.84 22.21 14.02
C HIS A 321 6.21 22.98 12.76
N PHE A 322 6.35 22.30 11.63
CA PHE A 322 6.80 22.89 10.37
C PHE A 322 5.88 22.55 9.22
N ALA A 323 5.66 23.52 8.35
CA ALA A 323 5.15 23.25 7.02
C ALA A 323 6.31 22.84 6.10
N TRP A 324 6.09 21.80 5.31
CA TRP A 324 7.05 21.28 4.35
C TRP A 324 6.41 21.11 2.99
N ALA A 325 7.14 21.47 1.95
CA ALA A 325 6.75 21.27 0.58
C ALA A 325 8.01 21.01 -0.27
N GLU A 326 7.90 20.18 -1.30
CA GLU A 326 9.00 19.94 -2.25
C GLU A 326 9.34 21.21 -3.06
N SER A 327 8.34 22.04 -3.31
CA SER A 327 8.47 23.32 -4.00
C SER A 327 7.33 24.27 -3.57
N ILE A 328 7.50 25.57 -3.84
CA ILE A 328 6.45 26.57 -3.66
C ILE A 328 6.09 27.09 -5.06
N PRO A 329 4.89 26.76 -5.59
CA PRO A 329 4.43 27.34 -6.84
C PRO A 329 4.31 28.87 -6.76
N ALA A 330 4.48 29.59 -7.87
CA ALA A 330 4.48 31.05 -7.81
C ALA A 330 3.11 31.64 -7.39
N GLU A 331 2.00 30.97 -7.74
CA GLU A 331 0.67 31.35 -7.23
C GLU A 331 0.58 31.20 -5.71
N VAL A 332 1.26 30.22 -5.13
CA VAL A 332 1.31 30.02 -3.68
C VAL A 332 2.18 31.08 -3.05
N GLN A 333 3.34 31.41 -3.65
CA GLN A 333 4.18 32.51 -3.18
C GLN A 333 3.43 33.85 -3.24
N HIS A 334 2.64 34.08 -4.29
CA HIS A 334 1.79 35.26 -4.42
C HIS A 334 0.73 35.33 -3.31
N ILE A 335 0.07 34.21 -3.02
CA ILE A 335 -0.97 34.11 -1.99
C ILE A 335 -0.38 34.31 -0.58
N LEU A 336 0.67 33.54 -0.24
CA LEU A 336 1.32 33.55 1.08
C LEU A 336 2.13 34.82 1.36
N GLY A 337 2.73 35.40 0.32
CA GLY A 337 3.75 36.44 0.42
C GLY A 337 5.12 35.89 0.83
N ASP A 338 6.15 36.70 0.65
CA ASP A 338 7.56 36.29 0.87
C ASP A 338 7.82 35.87 2.33
N ALA A 339 7.27 36.61 3.29
CA ALA A 339 7.53 36.39 4.72
C ALA A 339 7.10 35.00 5.23
N LEU A 340 5.98 34.45 4.74
CA LEU A 340 5.56 33.09 5.05
C LEU A 340 6.24 32.06 4.16
N SER A 341 6.46 32.38 2.89
CA SER A 341 7.12 31.49 1.94
C SER A 341 8.54 31.13 2.39
N GLU A 342 9.29 32.09 2.94
CA GLU A 342 10.62 31.88 3.52
C GLU A 342 10.64 30.98 4.77
N LYS A 343 9.48 30.76 5.42
CA LYS A 343 9.35 29.88 6.60
C LYS A 343 9.05 28.43 6.23
N ILE A 344 8.67 28.15 4.98
CA ILE A 344 8.41 26.79 4.54
C ILE A 344 9.73 26.05 4.38
N SER A 345 9.81 24.84 4.94
CA SER A 345 10.98 23.99 4.77
C SER A 345 10.96 23.33 3.38
N LEU A 346 11.93 23.66 2.51
CA LEU A 346 12.04 23.15 1.13
C LEU A 346 13.07 22.03 0.94
N ASP A 347 13.49 21.38 2.02
CA ASP A 347 14.55 20.38 1.99
C ASP A 347 14.02 19.00 1.56
N PRO A 348 14.43 18.45 0.40
CA PRO A 348 13.98 17.13 -0.07
C PRO A 348 14.39 15.96 0.86
N GLN A 349 15.28 16.18 1.84
CA GLN A 349 15.73 15.15 2.79
C GLN A 349 15.01 15.16 4.15
N LYS A 350 14.05 16.07 4.39
CA LYS A 350 13.16 16.06 5.56
C LYS A 350 11.79 15.49 5.18
N PRO A 351 10.99 14.95 6.11
CA PRO A 351 11.25 14.61 7.52
C PRO A 351 12.26 13.47 7.72
N GLY A 352 12.98 13.50 8.85
CA GLY A 352 13.87 12.41 9.29
C GLY A 352 13.10 11.25 9.95
N PRO A 353 13.75 10.11 10.26
CA PRO A 353 13.05 8.91 10.75
C PRO A 353 12.36 9.03 12.12
N SER A 354 12.72 10.02 12.93
CA SER A 354 12.17 10.27 14.28
C SER A 354 11.07 11.32 14.31
N ASP A 355 10.78 11.95 13.18
CA ASP A 355 9.79 13.00 13.09
C ASP A 355 8.37 12.44 12.93
N ASP A 356 7.39 13.19 13.41
CA ASP A 356 5.98 12.91 13.17
C ASP A 356 5.52 13.60 11.88
N ILE A 357 4.61 12.97 11.15
CA ILE A 357 4.10 13.48 9.87
C ILE A 357 2.59 13.69 9.96
N ILE A 358 2.12 14.84 9.49
CA ILE A 358 0.70 15.12 9.23
C ILE A 358 0.56 15.31 7.72
N LEU A 359 -0.31 14.52 7.11
CA LEU A 359 -0.62 14.62 5.69
C LEU A 359 -1.82 15.55 5.50
N VAL A 360 -1.72 16.48 4.55
CA VAL A 360 -2.82 17.36 4.14
C VAL A 360 -3.00 17.28 2.65
N ASP A 361 -4.25 17.22 2.17
CA ASP A 361 -4.55 17.05 0.74
C ASP A 361 -3.88 15.82 0.09
N CYS A 362 -3.53 14.85 0.93
CA CYS A 362 -2.95 13.60 0.49
C CYS A 362 -3.10 12.53 1.57
N GLN A 363 -3.11 11.28 1.11
CA GLN A 363 -3.15 10.09 1.97
C GLN A 363 -1.93 9.18 1.78
N ASN A 364 -1.12 9.43 0.74
CA ASN A 364 -0.04 8.55 0.34
C ASN A 364 1.32 9.13 0.73
N ILE A 365 2.15 8.31 1.36
CA ILE A 365 3.56 8.56 1.59
C ILE A 365 4.35 7.28 1.32
N GLU A 366 5.66 7.40 1.13
CA GLU A 366 6.57 6.26 0.97
C GLU A 366 6.37 5.22 2.09
N ASP A 367 6.30 3.94 1.74
CA ASP A 367 5.93 2.86 2.68
C ASP A 367 6.79 2.83 3.95
N HIS A 368 8.08 3.19 3.84
CA HIS A 368 8.98 3.22 4.99
C HIS A 368 8.71 4.36 5.97
N ARG A 369 7.91 5.37 5.59
CA ARG A 369 7.52 6.53 6.43
C ARG A 369 6.08 6.44 6.95
N LYS A 370 5.25 5.49 6.47
CA LYS A 370 3.84 5.33 6.92
C LYS A 370 3.67 5.26 8.44
N HIS A 371 4.65 4.68 9.14
CA HIS A 371 4.66 4.56 10.60
C HIS A 371 4.77 5.91 11.35
N GLN A 372 5.29 6.95 10.69
CA GLN A 372 5.46 8.32 11.21
C GLN A 372 4.18 9.17 11.11
N VAL A 373 3.23 8.78 10.26
CA VAL A 373 1.97 9.51 10.04
C VAL A 373 1.14 9.51 11.32
N LYS A 374 0.77 10.69 11.84
CA LYS A 374 -0.07 10.88 13.04
C LYS A 374 -1.43 11.49 12.72
N GLY A 375 -1.58 12.13 11.56
CA GLY A 375 -2.84 12.71 11.13
C GLY A 375 -2.93 12.83 9.62
N VAL A 376 -4.17 12.82 9.11
CA VAL A 376 -4.52 13.02 7.72
C VAL A 376 -5.70 14.00 7.67
N ILE A 377 -5.58 15.05 6.87
CA ILE A 377 -6.64 16.00 6.56
C ILE A 377 -6.81 15.97 5.05
N ASP A 378 -7.85 15.31 4.55
CA ASP A 378 -7.99 15.05 3.13
C ASP A 378 -9.46 15.12 2.71
N HIS A 379 -9.68 15.55 1.48
CA HIS A 379 -11.00 15.63 0.84
C HIS A 379 -11.15 14.63 -0.31
N HIS A 380 -10.07 13.92 -0.67
CA HIS A 380 -10.08 12.81 -1.61
C HIS A 380 -10.66 11.53 -1.00
N ILE A 381 -11.20 10.65 -1.84
CA ILE A 381 -11.72 9.34 -1.41
C ILE A 381 -10.60 8.55 -0.71
N LEU A 382 -10.84 8.16 0.55
CA LEU A 382 -9.90 7.32 1.29
C LEU A 382 -9.72 5.96 0.61
N THR A 383 -8.48 5.65 0.22
CA THR A 383 -8.09 4.36 -0.34
C THR A 383 -7.25 3.53 0.64
N GLU A 384 -6.71 4.15 1.69
CA GLU A 384 -5.86 3.48 2.69
C GLU A 384 -6.59 3.27 4.03
N GLN A 385 -6.19 2.21 4.74
CA GLN A 385 -6.56 2.01 6.14
C GLN A 385 -5.43 2.50 7.04
N PHE A 386 -5.75 3.38 7.98
CA PHE A 386 -4.76 3.94 8.89
C PHE A 386 -4.72 3.23 10.26
N PRO A 387 -3.54 3.18 10.92
CA PRO A 387 -3.41 2.71 12.30
C PRO A 387 -4.36 3.39 13.27
N TYR A 388 -4.62 2.73 14.40
CA TYR A 388 -5.55 3.24 15.41
C TYR A 388 -5.16 4.62 15.98
N TYR A 389 -3.89 5.00 15.93
CA TYR A 389 -3.37 6.27 16.45
C TYR A 389 -3.41 7.43 15.45
N VAL A 390 -3.74 7.17 14.18
CA VAL A 390 -3.81 8.23 13.16
C VAL A 390 -5.16 8.94 13.27
N ALA A 391 -5.11 10.26 13.38
CA ALA A 391 -6.29 11.10 13.34
C ALA A 391 -6.66 11.42 11.89
N VAL A 392 -7.72 10.80 11.38
CA VAL A 392 -8.19 11.02 10.01
C VAL A 392 -9.37 11.98 10.05
N SER A 393 -9.15 13.20 9.56
CA SER A 393 -10.19 14.19 9.27
C SER A 393 -10.46 14.08 7.77
N HIS A 394 -11.50 13.33 7.43
CA HIS A 394 -11.89 13.13 6.03
C HIS A 394 -13.40 13.30 5.91
N GLU A 395 -13.78 14.21 5.03
CA GLU A 395 -15.15 14.49 4.68
C GLU A 395 -15.27 14.85 3.21
N VAL A 396 -16.50 14.81 2.69
CA VAL A 396 -16.78 15.33 1.35
C VAL A 396 -16.78 16.85 1.43
N SER A 397 -15.60 17.42 1.58
CA SER A 397 -15.31 18.84 1.40
C SER A 397 -14.70 19.04 0.02
N TRP A 398 -14.67 20.28 -0.45
CA TRP A 398 -14.03 20.60 -1.72
C TRP A 398 -12.54 20.91 -1.61
N SER A 399 -12.05 21.29 -0.44
CA SER A 399 -10.65 21.61 -0.25
C SER A 399 -10.21 21.33 1.19
N SER A 400 -8.95 20.96 1.35
CA SER A 400 -8.31 20.75 2.64
C SER A 400 -8.15 22.08 3.40
N THR A 401 -8.04 23.20 2.69
CA THR A 401 -8.01 24.57 3.27
C THR A 401 -9.24 24.88 4.11
N VAL A 402 -10.43 24.47 3.67
CA VAL A 402 -11.68 24.62 4.45
C VAL A 402 -11.67 23.71 5.69
N GLN A 403 -11.19 22.48 5.57
CA GLN A 403 -11.08 21.56 6.71
C GLN A 403 -10.08 22.07 7.76
N VAL A 404 -8.96 22.67 7.33
CA VAL A 404 -7.99 23.30 8.24
C VAL A 404 -8.63 24.52 8.92
N TYR A 405 -9.43 25.32 8.22
CA TYR A 405 -10.17 26.42 8.85
C TYR A 405 -11.11 25.93 9.95
N ASN A 406 -11.85 24.83 9.70
CA ASN A 406 -12.69 24.20 10.71
C ASN A 406 -11.86 23.86 11.96
N LYS A 407 -10.65 23.32 11.80
CA LYS A 407 -9.77 23.01 12.93
C LYS A 407 -9.25 24.24 13.67
N PHE A 408 -9.03 25.38 13.00
CA PHE A 408 -8.72 26.65 13.68
C PHE A 408 -9.86 27.02 14.64
N LEU A 409 -11.08 27.07 14.13
CA LEU A 409 -12.27 27.39 14.93
C LEU A 409 -12.44 26.41 16.09
N GLY A 410 -12.27 25.11 15.83
CA GLY A 410 -12.33 24.07 16.85
C GLY A 410 -11.23 24.11 17.89
N SER A 411 -10.16 24.86 17.61
CA SER A 411 -9.06 25.16 18.53
C SER A 411 -9.26 26.48 19.29
N ASN A 412 -10.44 27.10 19.18
CA ASN A 412 -10.78 28.42 19.71
C ASN A 412 -9.89 29.55 19.14
N LEU A 413 -9.52 29.41 17.86
CA LEU A 413 -8.77 30.39 17.08
C LEU A 413 -9.64 30.87 15.92
N ASP A 414 -9.50 32.13 15.53
CA ASP A 414 -10.03 32.64 14.26
C ASP A 414 -8.95 33.48 13.57
N LEU A 415 -9.19 33.90 12.34
CA LEU A 415 -8.22 34.58 11.49
C LEU A 415 -8.47 36.09 11.46
N ASP A 416 -7.41 36.88 11.34
CA ASP A 416 -7.54 38.28 10.92
C ASP A 416 -7.86 38.40 9.42
N GLY A 417 -8.15 39.60 8.93
CA GLY A 417 -8.51 39.78 7.54
C GLY A 417 -7.41 39.39 6.55
N THR A 418 -6.15 39.61 6.90
CA THR A 418 -5.00 39.28 6.06
C THR A 418 -4.78 37.77 5.95
N THR A 419 -4.88 37.02 7.05
CA THR A 419 -4.74 35.55 7.05
C THR A 419 -5.98 34.85 6.50
N ALA A 420 -7.19 35.37 6.76
CA ALA A 420 -8.41 34.87 6.13
C ALA A 420 -8.35 35.02 4.60
N ARG A 421 -7.79 36.13 4.09
CA ARG A 421 -7.55 36.35 2.65
C ARG A 421 -6.71 35.23 2.04
N ILE A 422 -5.59 34.88 2.67
CA ILE A 422 -4.67 33.83 2.19
C ILE A 422 -5.40 32.49 2.02
N LEU A 423 -6.13 32.08 3.06
CA LEU A 423 -6.84 30.80 3.05
C LEU A 423 -7.99 30.78 2.04
N LEU A 424 -8.72 31.90 1.91
CA LEU A 424 -9.80 32.07 0.94
C LEU A 424 -9.30 32.05 -0.51
N GLU A 425 -8.19 32.73 -0.83
CA GLU A 425 -7.62 32.75 -2.17
C GLU A 425 -7.15 31.36 -2.60
N ALA A 426 -6.50 30.60 -1.70
CA ALA A 426 -6.14 29.21 -1.95
C ALA A 426 -7.38 28.32 -2.19
N THR A 427 -8.41 28.47 -1.35
CA THR A 427 -9.69 27.75 -1.52
C THR A 427 -10.33 28.06 -2.88
N ARG A 428 -10.27 29.31 -3.36
CA ARG A 428 -10.84 29.73 -4.65
C ARG A 428 -10.06 29.21 -5.86
N LEU A 429 -8.75 29.00 -5.74
CA LEU A 429 -7.95 28.39 -6.81
C LEU A 429 -8.31 26.92 -7.01
N GLU A 430 -8.58 26.22 -5.90
CA GLU A 430 -9.01 24.82 -5.91
C GLU A 430 -10.46 24.70 -6.40
N ALA A 431 -11.36 25.48 -5.81
CA ALA A 431 -12.77 25.45 -6.14
C ALA A 431 -13.15 26.57 -7.11
N GLU A 432 -13.31 26.22 -8.40
CA GLU A 432 -13.84 27.16 -9.39
C GLU A 432 -15.14 27.82 -8.90
N PRO A 433 -15.38 29.12 -9.18
CA PRO A 433 -16.53 29.84 -8.62
C PRO A 433 -17.89 29.18 -8.85
N GLU A 434 -18.08 28.53 -10.00
CA GLU A 434 -19.34 27.82 -10.31
C GLU A 434 -19.47 26.49 -9.56
N LEU A 435 -18.36 25.86 -9.14
CA LEU A 435 -18.34 24.66 -8.33
C LEU A 435 -18.60 24.95 -6.85
N LEU A 436 -18.32 26.17 -6.35
CA LEU A 436 -18.69 26.63 -5.00
C LEU A 436 -20.19 26.48 -4.72
N LYS A 437 -21.04 26.57 -5.75
CA LYS A 437 -22.49 26.39 -5.58
C LYS A 437 -22.88 24.95 -5.24
N ARG A 438 -21.98 23.99 -5.49
CA ARG A 438 -22.19 22.54 -5.33
C ARG A 438 -21.58 21.97 -4.04
N MET A 439 -20.98 22.80 -3.18
CA MET A 439 -20.34 22.33 -1.95
C MET A 439 -21.33 21.79 -0.91
N SER A 440 -20.82 21.20 0.18
CA SER A 440 -21.65 20.92 1.36
C SER A 440 -22.17 22.22 2.00
N ALA A 441 -23.25 22.14 2.79
CA ALA A 441 -23.72 23.32 3.53
C ALA A 441 -22.67 23.87 4.49
N LEU A 442 -21.86 23.00 5.11
CA LEU A 442 -20.79 23.40 6.01
C LEU A 442 -19.69 24.18 5.30
N ASP A 443 -19.22 23.71 4.14
CA ASP A 443 -18.19 24.41 3.36
C ASP A 443 -18.67 25.79 2.92
N ARG A 444 -19.94 25.91 2.47
CA ARG A 444 -20.52 27.21 2.10
C ARG A 444 -20.53 28.18 3.27
N ILE A 445 -20.83 27.72 4.48
CA ILE A 445 -20.83 28.55 5.69
C ILE A 445 -19.40 28.97 6.04
N ALA A 446 -18.44 28.05 5.97
CA ALA A 446 -17.02 28.33 6.21
C ALA A 446 -16.48 29.38 5.24
N ILE A 447 -16.75 29.22 3.94
CA ILE A 447 -16.31 30.16 2.89
C ILE A 447 -16.99 31.52 3.06
N ALA A 448 -18.30 31.56 3.31
CA ALA A 448 -19.01 32.82 3.54
C ALA A 448 -18.46 33.59 4.75
N ARG A 449 -18.03 32.86 5.80
CA ARG A 449 -17.34 33.46 6.95
C ARG A 449 -15.96 34.01 6.55
N LEU A 450 -15.15 33.25 5.82
CA LEU A 450 -13.85 33.71 5.31
C LEU A 450 -14.01 34.95 4.42
N GLU A 451 -14.99 34.97 3.53
CA GLU A 451 -15.30 36.13 2.66
C GLU A 451 -15.69 37.38 3.45
N LYS A 452 -16.37 37.20 4.58
CA LYS A 452 -16.75 38.32 5.47
C LYS A 452 -15.55 38.90 6.21
N ILE A 453 -14.55 38.08 6.52
CA ILE A 453 -13.39 38.46 7.33
C ILE A 453 -12.24 38.97 6.43
N ALA A 454 -12.05 38.38 5.26
CA ALA A 454 -10.88 38.60 4.41
C ALA A 454 -10.72 40.06 3.94
N ASP A 455 -9.51 40.59 4.09
CA ASP A 455 -9.12 41.90 3.58
C ASP A 455 -8.89 41.85 2.07
N THR A 456 -9.70 42.55 1.28
CA THR A 456 -9.52 42.75 -0.16
C THR A 456 -9.04 41.49 -0.94
N PRO A 457 -9.78 40.36 -0.88
CA PRO A 457 -9.33 39.14 -1.54
C PRO A 457 -9.32 39.29 -3.05
N SER A 458 -8.28 38.73 -3.67
CA SER A 458 -8.13 38.71 -5.11
C SER A 458 -9.33 38.02 -5.76
N ALA A 459 -9.76 38.57 -6.90
CA ALA A 459 -10.77 37.92 -7.72
C ALA A 459 -10.18 36.66 -8.36
N TYR A 460 -11.03 35.66 -8.60
CA TYR A 460 -10.61 34.41 -9.25
C TYR A 460 -9.83 34.62 -10.56
N PRO A 461 -10.25 35.53 -11.47
CA PRO A 461 -9.45 35.86 -12.65
C PRO A 461 -8.01 36.28 -12.39
N SER A 462 -7.78 37.08 -11.35
CA SER A 462 -6.44 37.56 -11.00
C SER A 462 -5.57 36.41 -10.50
N LEU A 463 -6.13 35.52 -9.68
CA LEU A 463 -5.44 34.32 -9.19
C LEU A 463 -5.10 33.37 -10.35
N MET A 464 -6.04 33.17 -11.27
CA MET A 464 -5.83 32.36 -12.48
C MET A 464 -4.74 32.95 -13.39
N GLN A 465 -4.70 34.27 -13.53
CA GLN A 465 -3.63 34.92 -14.28
C GLN A 465 -2.25 34.61 -13.68
N VAL A 466 -2.10 34.67 -12.36
CA VAL A 466 -0.86 34.27 -11.68
C VAL A 466 -0.56 32.79 -11.91
N LEU A 467 -1.57 31.91 -11.78
CA LEU A 467 -1.42 30.46 -11.96
C LEU A 467 -0.90 30.08 -13.36
N THR A 468 -1.38 30.74 -14.42
CA THR A 468 -1.04 30.40 -15.81
C THR A 468 0.22 31.13 -16.30
N HIS A 469 0.50 32.35 -15.83
CA HIS A 469 1.67 33.11 -16.26
C HIS A 469 2.94 32.79 -15.43
N SER A 470 2.82 31.98 -14.38
CA SER A 470 3.94 31.63 -13.50
C SER A 470 4.90 30.57 -14.03
N THR A 471 4.50 29.78 -15.05
CA THR A 471 5.34 28.70 -15.59
C THR A 471 6.19 29.19 -16.75
N ASN A 472 7.51 29.01 -16.66
CA ASN A 472 8.46 29.50 -17.66
C ASN A 472 8.68 28.50 -18.81
N SER A 473 8.22 27.25 -18.68
CA SER A 473 8.33 26.25 -19.74
C SER A 473 7.12 25.31 -19.84
N ALA A 474 6.84 24.85 -21.06
CA ALA A 474 5.81 23.83 -21.33
C ALA A 474 5.98 22.54 -20.52
N LYS A 475 7.23 22.18 -20.19
CA LYS A 475 7.54 21.01 -19.38
C LYS A 475 7.04 21.21 -17.95
N GLU A 476 7.31 22.37 -17.34
CA GLU A 476 6.81 22.70 -16.00
C GLU A 476 5.28 22.69 -15.98
N THR A 477 4.64 23.29 -16.98
CA THR A 477 3.17 23.28 -17.11
C THR A 477 2.61 21.86 -17.18
N PHE A 478 3.25 20.96 -17.93
CA PHE A 478 2.83 19.56 -18.03
C PHE A 478 2.88 18.82 -16.69
N TYR A 479 3.96 19.00 -15.92
CA TYR A 479 4.15 18.28 -14.66
C TYR A 479 3.48 18.95 -13.45
N LYS A 480 3.04 20.21 -13.57
CA LYS A 480 2.45 21.01 -12.48
C LYS A 480 1.25 20.31 -11.81
N ASP A 481 0.30 19.82 -12.60
CA ASP A 481 -0.85 19.05 -12.11
C ASP A 481 -0.89 17.64 -12.75
N TYR A 482 0.29 17.03 -12.88
CA TYR A 482 0.41 15.64 -13.32
C TYR A 482 0.25 14.69 -12.13
N LYS A 483 -0.66 13.72 -12.28
CA LYS A 483 -0.82 12.59 -11.35
C LYS A 483 -0.63 11.29 -12.12
N GLN A 484 -0.12 10.28 -11.41
CA GLN A 484 0.14 8.95 -11.95
C GLN A 484 -0.43 7.88 -11.02
N THR A 485 -1.25 7.01 -11.58
CA THR A 485 -1.66 5.73 -10.97
C THR A 485 -1.11 4.58 -11.83
N ASN A 486 -1.98 3.74 -12.40
CA ASN A 486 -1.64 2.80 -13.46
C ASN A 486 -1.54 3.48 -14.84
N PHE A 487 -1.87 4.76 -14.93
CA PHE A 487 -1.72 5.60 -16.12
C PHE A 487 -1.45 7.06 -15.70
N GLY A 488 -1.01 7.89 -16.64
CA GLY A 488 -0.73 9.31 -16.40
C GLY A 488 -1.96 10.19 -16.68
N PHE A 489 -2.14 11.26 -15.90
CA PHE A 489 -3.16 12.28 -16.15
C PHE A 489 -2.61 13.66 -15.79
N THR A 490 -2.59 14.57 -16.75
CA THR A 490 -2.23 15.99 -16.51
C THR A 490 -3.39 16.92 -16.84
N VAL A 491 -3.54 17.97 -16.04
CA VAL A 491 -4.46 19.08 -16.27
C VAL A 491 -3.65 20.34 -16.54
N ILE A 492 -3.94 20.99 -17.66
CA ILE A 492 -3.24 22.17 -18.16
C ILE A 492 -4.26 23.29 -18.27
N LYS A 493 -3.98 24.42 -17.63
CA LYS A 493 -4.81 25.63 -17.70
C LYS A 493 -4.02 26.71 -18.45
N SER A 494 -4.60 27.29 -19.50
CA SER A 494 -3.94 28.30 -20.35
C SER A 494 -4.90 29.43 -20.74
N SER A 495 -4.34 30.55 -21.23
CA SER A 495 -5.13 31.67 -21.77
C SER A 495 -5.20 31.56 -23.30
N SER A 496 -6.32 31.98 -23.90
CA SER A 496 -6.43 32.06 -25.37
C SER A 496 -5.48 33.09 -26.00
N SER A 497 -4.92 33.99 -25.19
CA SER A 497 -3.87 34.92 -25.57
C SER A 497 -2.46 34.31 -25.63
N ASP A 498 -2.25 33.09 -25.12
CA ASP A 498 -0.93 32.46 -25.11
C ASP A 498 -0.53 32.05 -26.54
N PRO A 499 0.55 32.64 -27.09
CA PRO A 499 0.95 32.38 -28.45
C PRO A 499 1.78 31.11 -28.52
N MET A 500 1.18 29.90 -28.50
CA MET A 500 1.80 28.73 -29.14
C MET A 500 0.94 27.46 -29.16
N THR A 501 1.02 26.79 -30.31
CA THR A 501 0.94 25.35 -30.55
C THR A 501 1.98 24.56 -29.72
N ILE A 502 1.87 24.56 -28.39
CA ILE A 502 2.64 23.63 -27.55
C ILE A 502 1.92 22.28 -27.56
N SER A 503 2.53 21.28 -28.20
CA SER A 503 2.02 19.91 -28.15
C SER A 503 2.54 19.21 -26.89
N TYR A 504 1.74 19.21 -25.83
CA TYR A 504 2.01 18.47 -24.60
C TYR A 504 2.05 16.94 -24.81
N ARG A 505 1.54 16.46 -25.95
CA ARG A 505 1.60 15.06 -26.38
C ARG A 505 3.01 14.48 -26.31
N ARG A 506 4.04 15.24 -26.71
CA ARG A 506 5.43 14.76 -26.66
C ARG A 506 5.91 14.48 -25.24
N PHE A 507 5.49 15.28 -24.25
CA PHE A 507 5.84 15.01 -22.85
C PHE A 507 5.14 13.77 -22.33
N ALA A 508 3.87 13.57 -22.72
CA ALA A 508 3.13 12.36 -22.42
C ALA A 508 3.75 11.10 -23.08
N GLU A 509 4.20 11.18 -24.33
CA GLU A 509 4.91 10.09 -25.03
C GLU A 509 6.20 9.71 -24.28
N VAL A 510 7.06 10.69 -23.99
CA VAL A 510 8.31 10.47 -23.22
C VAL A 510 8.03 9.91 -21.83
N ASN A 511 6.98 10.39 -21.16
CA ASN A 511 6.59 9.92 -19.84
C ASN A 511 6.08 8.47 -19.87
N ASN A 512 5.25 8.12 -20.86
CA ASN A 512 4.80 6.75 -21.08
C ASN A 512 5.97 5.79 -21.30
N GLU A 513 6.98 6.19 -22.07
CA GLU A 513 8.19 5.38 -22.27
C GLU A 513 9.02 5.25 -20.99
N LYS A 514 9.26 6.36 -20.30
CA LYS A 514 10.11 6.42 -19.11
C LYS A 514 9.55 5.62 -17.92
N GLU A 515 8.24 5.76 -17.68
CA GLU A 515 7.54 5.14 -16.56
C GLU A 515 6.81 3.84 -16.96
N HIS A 516 6.90 3.44 -18.24
CA HIS A 516 6.24 2.27 -18.82
C HIS A 516 4.73 2.23 -18.56
N LEU A 517 4.03 3.33 -18.91
CA LEU A 517 2.59 3.47 -18.73
C LEU A 517 1.84 3.14 -20.02
N PRO A 518 0.64 2.53 -19.97
CA PRO A 518 -0.16 2.22 -21.16
C PRO A 518 -0.80 3.46 -21.79
N LEU A 519 -1.02 4.51 -20.99
CA LEU A 519 -1.76 5.72 -21.38
C LEU A 519 -1.29 6.92 -20.54
N THR A 520 -1.24 8.09 -21.17
CA THR A 520 -1.29 9.38 -20.48
C THR A 520 -2.38 10.24 -21.10
N ILE A 521 -3.23 10.86 -20.28
CA ILE A 521 -4.25 11.80 -20.72
C ILE A 521 -3.76 13.22 -20.48
N VAL A 522 -3.77 14.02 -21.53
CA VAL A 522 -3.52 15.46 -21.44
C VAL A 522 -4.85 16.18 -21.55
N LYS A 523 -5.28 16.79 -20.45
CA LYS A 523 -6.46 17.63 -20.41
C LYS A 523 -6.04 19.10 -20.44
N GLU A 524 -6.35 19.82 -21.51
CA GLU A 524 -6.09 21.26 -21.63
C GLU A 524 -7.39 22.05 -21.52
N ILE A 525 -7.42 23.07 -20.66
CA ILE A 525 -8.51 24.05 -20.55
C ILE A 525 -7.96 25.41 -20.96
N VAL A 526 -8.53 25.96 -22.03
CA VAL A 526 -8.22 27.30 -22.53
C VAL A 526 -9.32 28.24 -22.08
N TYR A 527 -8.96 29.25 -21.30
CA TYR A 527 -9.87 30.29 -20.83
C TYR A 527 -9.82 31.51 -21.75
N ASP A 528 -10.87 32.33 -21.70
CA ASP A 528 -10.83 33.67 -22.29
C ASP A 528 -9.72 34.51 -21.62
N PRO A 529 -9.22 35.60 -22.23
CA PRO A 529 -8.11 36.37 -21.68
C PRO A 529 -8.39 37.02 -20.30
N ARG A 530 -9.64 36.96 -19.84
CA ARG A 530 -10.09 37.47 -18.55
C ARG A 530 -10.40 36.37 -17.55
N PHE A 531 -10.14 35.09 -17.86
CA PHE A 531 -10.44 33.93 -17.03
C PHE A 531 -11.88 33.91 -16.47
N SER A 532 -12.82 34.48 -17.21
CA SER A 532 -14.23 34.58 -16.84
C SER A 532 -15.03 33.37 -17.30
N THR A 533 -14.62 32.76 -18.42
CA THR A 533 -15.24 31.55 -18.98
C THR A 533 -14.19 30.68 -19.65
N ALA A 534 -14.38 29.37 -19.62
CA ALA A 534 -13.60 28.45 -20.44
C ALA A 534 -14.07 28.53 -21.91
N GLU A 535 -13.15 28.80 -22.84
CA GLU A 535 -13.44 28.84 -24.29
C GLU A 535 -13.37 27.44 -24.89
N ARG A 536 -12.46 26.61 -24.39
CA ARG A 536 -12.21 25.26 -24.92
C ARG A 536 -11.69 24.33 -23.84
N GLU A 537 -12.15 23.09 -23.87
CA GLU A 537 -11.57 21.98 -23.11
C GLU A 537 -11.21 20.85 -24.08
N THR A 538 -9.95 20.40 -24.03
CA THR A 538 -9.38 19.39 -24.94
C THR A 538 -8.86 18.21 -24.14
N PHE A 539 -9.20 17.00 -24.56
CA PHE A 539 -8.60 15.75 -24.06
C PHE A 539 -7.78 15.13 -25.17
N GLN A 540 -6.46 15.01 -24.99
CA GLN A 540 -5.57 14.26 -25.87
C GLN A 540 -5.21 12.93 -25.19
N LEU A 541 -5.47 11.83 -25.89
CA LEU A 541 -5.27 10.46 -25.43
C LEU A 541 -3.95 9.94 -25.99
N VAL A 542 -2.92 9.87 -25.16
CA VAL A 542 -1.57 9.50 -25.58
C VAL A 542 -1.29 8.07 -25.14
N PHE A 543 -1.54 7.12 -26.05
CA PHE A 543 -1.34 5.69 -25.82
C PHE A 543 0.13 5.29 -26.02
N ASN A 544 0.57 4.26 -25.31
CA ASN A 544 1.90 3.68 -25.48
C ASN A 544 1.83 2.45 -26.41
N ASP A 545 2.53 2.52 -27.55
CA ASP A 545 2.52 1.46 -28.56
C ASP A 545 3.28 0.19 -28.14
N SER A 546 4.03 0.23 -27.02
CA SER A 546 4.66 -0.97 -26.44
C SER A 546 3.67 -1.92 -25.75
N PHE A 547 2.46 -1.45 -25.45
CA PHE A 547 1.39 -2.26 -24.90
C PHE A 547 0.53 -2.85 -26.01
N HIS A 548 -0.08 -4.02 -25.73
CA HIS A 548 -1.10 -4.57 -26.63
C HIS A 548 -2.33 -3.66 -26.68
N ASP A 549 -3.13 -3.70 -27.75
CA ASP A 549 -4.36 -2.91 -27.81
C ASP A 549 -5.56 -3.71 -27.30
N LYS A 550 -5.89 -4.84 -27.95
CA LYS A 550 -7.00 -5.74 -27.55
C LYS A 550 -8.26 -5.00 -27.08
N GLY A 551 -8.66 -3.98 -27.83
CA GLY A 551 -9.84 -3.13 -27.56
C GLY A 551 -9.63 -1.97 -26.57
N PHE A 552 -8.43 -1.80 -26.00
CA PHE A 552 -8.13 -0.77 -24.99
C PHE A 552 -8.31 0.66 -25.52
N ARG A 553 -7.72 1.00 -26.67
CA ARG A 553 -7.88 2.33 -27.29
C ARG A 553 -9.33 2.67 -27.56
N ALA A 554 -10.05 1.71 -28.15
CA ALA A 554 -11.47 1.87 -28.43
C ALA A 554 -12.30 2.08 -27.15
N ALA A 555 -11.99 1.34 -26.07
CA ALA A 555 -12.66 1.47 -24.78
C ALA A 555 -12.45 2.84 -24.14
N VAL A 556 -11.20 3.29 -24.01
CA VAL A 556 -10.87 4.59 -23.41
C VAL A 556 -11.52 5.72 -24.20
N ARG A 557 -11.38 5.73 -25.54
CA ARG A 557 -12.01 6.74 -26.41
C ARG A 557 -13.53 6.79 -26.20
N ASN A 558 -14.19 5.63 -26.18
CA ASN A 558 -15.64 5.54 -26.05
C ASN A 558 -16.13 6.04 -24.68
N VAL A 559 -15.47 5.64 -23.60
CA VAL A 559 -15.84 6.05 -22.23
C VAL A 559 -15.70 7.56 -22.04
N ILE A 560 -14.58 8.15 -22.50
CA ILE A 560 -14.37 9.60 -22.37
C ILE A 560 -15.43 10.36 -23.19
N LYS A 561 -15.73 9.92 -24.41
CA LYS A 561 -16.80 10.54 -25.24
C LYS A 561 -18.15 10.53 -24.53
N HIS A 562 -18.54 9.41 -23.92
CA HIS A 562 -19.81 9.32 -23.18
C HIS A 562 -19.80 10.19 -21.91
N ALA A 563 -18.68 10.20 -21.16
CA ALA A 563 -18.53 11.05 -20.00
C ALA A 563 -18.65 12.54 -20.37
N CYS A 564 -17.95 12.98 -21.43
CA CYS A 564 -18.04 14.36 -21.93
C CYS A 564 -19.48 14.73 -22.34
N ARG A 565 -20.19 13.86 -23.07
CA ARG A 565 -21.58 14.11 -23.48
C ARG A 565 -22.53 14.22 -22.28
N ALA A 566 -22.41 13.32 -21.31
CA ALA A 566 -23.24 13.32 -20.11
C ALA A 566 -22.99 14.56 -19.24
N PHE A 567 -21.72 14.96 -19.09
CA PHE A 567 -21.33 16.08 -18.23
C PHE A 567 -21.66 17.44 -18.83
N HIS A 568 -21.20 17.70 -20.07
CA HIS A 568 -21.32 19.04 -20.67
C HIS A 568 -22.66 19.27 -21.37
N LYS A 569 -23.33 18.20 -21.84
CA LYS A 569 -24.58 18.28 -22.62
C LYS A 569 -24.44 19.14 -23.90
N VAL A 570 -23.23 19.23 -24.46
CA VAL A 570 -22.93 19.95 -25.70
C VAL A 570 -22.39 19.01 -26.77
N ALA A 571 -22.37 19.47 -28.02
CA ALA A 571 -21.72 18.75 -29.11
C ALA A 571 -20.20 18.67 -28.89
N LEU A 572 -19.63 17.50 -29.16
CA LEU A 572 -18.18 17.27 -29.11
C LEU A 572 -17.60 17.44 -30.52
N LEU A 573 -16.42 18.05 -30.61
CA LEU A 573 -15.60 18.08 -31.82
C LEU A 573 -14.51 17.02 -31.71
N GLU A 574 -14.29 16.26 -32.78
CA GLU A 574 -13.34 15.14 -32.84
C GLU A 574 -12.39 15.39 -34.01
N PRO A 575 -11.36 16.25 -33.83
CA PRO A 575 -10.44 16.59 -34.91
C PRO A 575 -9.61 15.38 -35.39
N ASP A 576 -9.42 14.39 -34.51
CA ASP A 576 -8.81 13.09 -34.82
C ASP A 576 -9.34 12.00 -33.87
N ASN A 577 -8.82 10.76 -33.98
CA ASN A 577 -9.29 9.61 -33.19
C ASN A 577 -8.92 9.66 -31.70
N ASP A 578 -7.91 10.44 -31.33
CA ASP A 578 -7.31 10.50 -29.98
C ASP A 578 -7.50 11.86 -29.31
N THR A 579 -8.20 12.79 -29.97
CA THR A 579 -8.46 14.13 -29.46
C THR A 579 -9.96 14.40 -29.38
N ILE A 580 -10.43 14.84 -28.20
CA ILE A 580 -11.81 15.26 -27.97
C ILE A 580 -11.79 16.73 -27.56
N VAL A 581 -12.55 17.57 -28.25
CA VAL A 581 -12.63 19.02 -28.00
C VAL A 581 -14.06 19.41 -27.65
N ILE A 582 -14.21 20.16 -26.58
CA ILE A 582 -15.46 20.77 -26.11
C ILE A 582 -15.32 22.28 -26.25
N MET A 583 -16.23 22.91 -26.98
CA MET A 583 -16.25 24.36 -27.17
C MET A 583 -17.18 25.01 -26.16
N GLN A 584 -16.73 26.11 -25.57
CA GLN A 584 -17.46 26.93 -24.60
C GLN A 584 -18.08 26.10 -23.46
N PRO A 585 -17.31 25.23 -22.77
CA PRO A 585 -17.85 24.47 -21.66
C PRO A 585 -18.30 25.41 -20.53
N LEU A 586 -19.50 25.17 -19.97
CA LEU A 586 -20.00 25.93 -18.81
C LEU A 586 -19.12 25.77 -17.57
N THR A 587 -18.55 24.57 -17.39
CA THR A 587 -17.64 24.19 -16.30
C THR A 587 -16.68 23.15 -16.83
N GLN A 588 -15.43 23.12 -16.33
CA GLN A 588 -14.49 22.06 -16.69
C GLN A 588 -14.89 20.71 -16.06
N MET A 589 -14.56 19.60 -16.71
CA MET A 589 -14.80 18.27 -16.13
C MET A 589 -13.73 17.90 -15.09
N PRO A 590 -14.07 17.69 -13.80
CA PRO A 590 -13.06 17.39 -12.79
C PRO A 590 -12.31 16.08 -13.08
N ARG A 591 -10.98 16.06 -12.89
CA ARG A 591 -10.16 14.83 -12.93
C ARG A 591 -10.72 13.78 -11.96
N LEU A 592 -11.18 14.21 -10.79
CA LEU A 592 -11.76 13.35 -9.75
C LEU A 592 -12.97 12.53 -10.24
N LEU A 593 -13.69 12.99 -11.26
CA LEU A 593 -14.80 12.24 -11.85
C LEU A 593 -14.34 11.31 -12.98
N LEU A 594 -13.41 11.78 -13.83
CA LEU A 594 -13.01 11.06 -15.04
C LEU A 594 -11.99 9.95 -14.74
N MET A 595 -10.99 10.22 -13.91
CA MET A 595 -9.89 9.31 -13.63
C MET A 595 -10.36 7.96 -13.04
N PRO A 596 -11.29 7.91 -12.06
CA PRO A 596 -11.81 6.63 -11.56
C PRO A 596 -12.54 5.78 -12.61
N LEU A 597 -13.21 6.40 -13.60
CA LEU A 597 -13.88 5.66 -14.68
C LEU A 597 -12.87 4.92 -15.57
N LEU A 598 -11.69 5.53 -15.77
CA LEU A 598 -10.65 5.00 -16.64
C LEU A 598 -9.73 4.04 -15.91
N GLU A 599 -9.53 4.21 -14.61
CA GLU A 599 -8.74 3.32 -13.77
C GLU A 599 -9.22 1.86 -13.92
N GLU A 600 -10.52 1.62 -13.98
CA GLU A 600 -11.09 0.28 -14.16
C GLU A 600 -10.78 -0.33 -15.53
N ILE A 601 -10.76 0.49 -16.59
CA ILE A 601 -10.39 0.05 -17.95
C ILE A 601 -8.88 -0.25 -18.00
N VAL A 602 -8.05 0.60 -17.39
CA VAL A 602 -6.59 0.46 -17.36
C VAL A 602 -6.19 -0.77 -16.53
N LYS A 603 -6.78 -0.97 -15.34
CA LYS A 603 -6.57 -2.17 -14.53
C LYS A 603 -6.94 -3.43 -15.29
N GLU A 604 -8.09 -3.43 -15.98
CA GLU A 604 -8.48 -4.56 -16.82
C GLU A 604 -7.48 -4.77 -17.96
N HIS A 605 -7.01 -3.70 -18.62
CA HIS A 605 -6.01 -3.77 -19.68
C HIS A 605 -4.71 -4.44 -19.18
N LEU A 606 -4.22 -4.02 -18.01
CA LEU A 606 -2.99 -4.52 -17.36
C LEU A 606 -3.13 -5.93 -16.76
N ARG A 607 -4.32 -6.55 -16.77
CA ARG A 607 -4.48 -7.97 -16.38
C ARG A 607 -3.62 -8.92 -17.20
N PHE A 608 -3.21 -8.53 -18.40
CA PHE A 608 -2.31 -9.29 -19.24
C PHE A 608 -1.19 -8.39 -19.70
N THR A 609 0.03 -8.92 -19.70
CA THR A 609 1.19 -8.30 -20.31
C THR A 609 1.64 -9.12 -21.50
N PHE A 610 2.19 -8.49 -22.53
CA PHE A 610 2.73 -9.21 -23.68
C PHE A 610 4.25 -9.26 -23.56
N SER A 611 4.83 -10.46 -23.60
CA SER A 611 6.28 -10.64 -23.63
C SER A 611 6.73 -10.86 -25.07
N HIS A 612 7.58 -9.98 -25.59
CA HIS A 612 8.16 -10.13 -26.92
C HIS A 612 9.18 -11.27 -26.95
N LYS A 613 9.93 -11.48 -25.85
CA LYS A 613 10.88 -12.60 -25.75
C LYS A 613 10.20 -13.97 -25.82
N LEU A 614 8.97 -14.08 -25.28
CA LEU A 614 8.20 -15.32 -25.31
C LEU A 614 7.20 -15.39 -26.47
N ASN A 615 6.87 -14.25 -27.08
CA ASN A 615 5.78 -14.09 -28.05
C ASN A 615 4.46 -14.66 -27.50
N ARG A 616 4.11 -14.26 -26.27
CA ARG A 616 2.95 -14.75 -25.51
C ARG A 616 2.38 -13.65 -24.62
N TYR A 617 1.08 -13.72 -24.38
CA TYR A 617 0.42 -12.96 -23.32
C TYR A 617 0.56 -13.70 -21.99
N ILE A 618 0.98 -13.00 -20.95
CA ILE A 618 1.17 -13.52 -19.60
C ILE A 618 0.07 -12.90 -18.73
N ALA A 619 -0.72 -13.73 -18.06
CA ALA A 619 -1.67 -13.24 -17.06
C ALA A 619 -0.92 -12.58 -15.89
N CYS A 620 -1.36 -11.41 -15.43
CA CYS A 620 -0.83 -10.77 -14.23
C CYS A 620 -1.44 -11.33 -12.92
N GLY A 621 -2.38 -12.29 -13.03
CA GLY A 621 -2.86 -13.09 -11.90
C GLY A 621 -2.70 -14.60 -12.14
N PHE A 622 -3.38 -15.39 -11.31
CA PHE A 622 -3.28 -16.85 -11.30
C PHE A 622 -4.59 -17.52 -11.67
N PHE A 623 -4.50 -18.74 -12.17
CA PHE A 623 -5.67 -19.56 -12.45
C PHE A 623 -6.42 -19.88 -11.15
N SER A 624 -7.76 -19.70 -11.14
CA SER A 624 -8.57 -19.84 -9.93
C SER A 624 -9.52 -21.02 -9.85
N GLY A 625 -9.53 -21.89 -10.86
CA GLY A 625 -10.34 -23.11 -10.86
C GLY A 625 -11.86 -22.87 -10.89
N LYS A 626 -12.32 -21.62 -10.77
CA LYS A 626 -13.74 -21.23 -10.84
C LYS A 626 -13.94 -20.26 -12.00
N THR A 627 -14.97 -20.51 -12.79
CA THR A 627 -15.40 -19.65 -13.91
C THR A 627 -16.17 -18.39 -13.47
N VAL A 628 -16.40 -18.18 -12.17
CA VAL A 628 -17.41 -17.21 -11.66
C VAL A 628 -16.86 -16.15 -10.70
N LYS A 629 -15.63 -16.30 -10.16
CA LYS A 629 -15.03 -15.27 -9.28
C LYS A 629 -13.54 -15.01 -9.53
N TYR A 630 -13.24 -13.73 -9.38
CA TYR A 630 -12.07 -12.97 -9.79
C TYR A 630 -10.83 -13.31 -8.96
N GLY A 631 -9.66 -13.17 -9.58
CA GLY A 631 -8.57 -12.46 -8.92
C GLY A 631 -8.25 -11.26 -9.81
N GLU A 632 -8.30 -10.04 -9.29
CA GLU A 632 -7.55 -8.92 -9.84
C GLU A 632 -6.05 -9.15 -9.63
N ALA A 633 -5.21 -8.52 -10.46
CA ALA A 633 -3.78 -8.51 -10.23
C ALA A 633 -3.51 -7.77 -8.89
N GLY A 634 -3.15 -8.51 -7.85
CA GLY A 634 -2.95 -7.96 -6.49
C GLY A 634 -4.11 -8.16 -5.51
N GLU A 635 -5.24 -8.72 -5.93
CA GLU A 635 -6.33 -9.07 -5.01
C GLU A 635 -5.91 -10.19 -4.04
N THR A 636 -6.30 -10.02 -2.78
CA THR A 636 -5.97 -10.90 -1.65
C THR A 636 -7.05 -11.95 -1.36
N GLU A 637 -8.16 -11.96 -2.12
CA GLU A 637 -9.11 -13.06 -2.04
C GLU A 637 -8.42 -14.33 -2.50
N ASN A 638 -8.20 -15.26 -1.56
CA ASN A 638 -7.45 -16.48 -1.79
C ASN A 638 -8.09 -17.28 -2.93
N VAL A 639 -7.39 -17.32 -4.05
CA VAL A 639 -7.60 -18.33 -5.08
C VAL A 639 -7.28 -19.69 -4.46
N HIS A 640 -8.32 -20.39 -4.00
CA HIS A 640 -8.20 -21.75 -3.47
C HIS A 640 -8.13 -22.73 -4.64
N CYS A 641 -6.90 -23.05 -5.04
CA CYS A 641 -6.64 -24.04 -6.08
C CYS A 641 -5.72 -25.11 -5.50
N GLN A 642 -6.27 -26.28 -5.18
CA GLN A 642 -5.50 -27.47 -4.77
C GLN A 642 -4.90 -28.18 -6.01
N LEU A 643 -4.12 -27.44 -6.80
CA LEU A 643 -3.52 -27.96 -8.03
C LEU A 643 -2.14 -28.54 -7.72
N SER A 644 -1.86 -29.70 -8.32
CA SER A 644 -0.52 -30.26 -8.42
C SER A 644 0.02 -30.08 -9.83
N TYR A 645 1.32 -30.27 -10.05
CA TYR A 645 1.92 -30.20 -11.39
C TYR A 645 1.18 -31.10 -12.39
N ILE A 646 0.93 -32.36 -12.00
CA ILE A 646 0.24 -33.32 -12.86
C ILE A 646 -1.18 -32.85 -13.19
N LYS A 647 -1.94 -32.37 -12.20
CA LYS A 647 -3.29 -31.82 -12.46
C LYS A 647 -3.25 -30.63 -13.41
N VAL A 648 -2.23 -29.76 -13.33
CA VAL A 648 -2.07 -28.63 -14.27
C VAL A 648 -1.78 -29.15 -15.69
N LYS A 649 -0.89 -30.15 -15.84
CA LYS A 649 -0.61 -30.76 -17.15
C LYS A 649 -1.85 -31.41 -17.75
N ASP A 650 -2.60 -32.18 -16.96
CA ASP A 650 -3.84 -32.83 -17.40
C ASP A 650 -4.88 -31.79 -17.82
N LEU A 651 -5.06 -30.74 -17.02
CA LEU A 651 -6.00 -29.65 -17.26
C LEU A 651 -5.69 -28.89 -18.57
N LEU A 652 -4.42 -28.78 -18.94
CA LEU A 652 -3.97 -28.07 -20.14
C LEU A 652 -3.71 -28.98 -21.34
N GLN A 653 -3.89 -30.30 -21.21
CA GLN A 653 -3.51 -31.27 -22.24
C GLN A 653 -4.28 -31.08 -23.56
N SER A 654 -5.53 -30.61 -23.48
CA SER A 654 -6.37 -30.34 -24.65
C SER A 654 -6.29 -28.90 -25.17
N SER A 655 -5.60 -28.02 -24.45
CA SER A 655 -5.57 -26.59 -24.76
C SER A 655 -4.42 -26.27 -25.72
N ASN A 656 -4.78 -25.72 -26.88
CA ASN A 656 -3.79 -25.27 -27.88
C ASN A 656 -3.37 -23.81 -27.69
N ASN A 657 -4.19 -23.01 -27.00
CA ASN A 657 -3.96 -21.57 -26.86
C ASN A 657 -3.44 -21.17 -25.46
N THR A 658 -3.61 -22.03 -24.47
CA THR A 658 -3.21 -21.77 -23.07
C THR A 658 -2.14 -22.76 -22.61
N SER A 659 -1.09 -22.26 -21.98
CA SER A 659 -0.09 -23.06 -21.26
C SER A 659 0.33 -22.35 -19.96
N PHE A 660 1.48 -22.69 -19.39
CA PHE A 660 2.06 -22.03 -18.22
C PHE A 660 3.58 -21.95 -18.34
N MET A 661 4.22 -21.05 -17.59
CA MET A 661 5.66 -20.76 -17.75
C MET A 661 6.53 -21.90 -17.23
N SER A 662 7.54 -22.30 -17.99
CA SER A 662 8.70 -23.02 -17.45
C SER A 662 9.63 -22.07 -16.69
N LEU A 663 10.55 -22.59 -15.89
CA LEU A 663 11.52 -21.78 -15.15
C LEU A 663 12.42 -20.91 -16.08
N PRO A 664 12.93 -21.40 -17.24
CA PRO A 664 13.59 -20.55 -18.21
C PRO A 664 12.70 -19.42 -18.77
N MET A 665 11.42 -19.71 -19.05
CA MET A 665 10.47 -18.69 -19.54
C MET A 665 10.22 -17.61 -18.49
N TYR A 666 10.11 -18.00 -17.21
CA TYR A 666 9.98 -17.08 -16.11
C TYR A 666 11.14 -16.08 -16.07
N TRP A 667 12.39 -16.55 -16.19
CA TRP A 667 13.55 -15.64 -16.20
C TRP A 667 13.61 -14.75 -17.43
N LYS A 668 13.25 -15.24 -18.63
CA LYS A 668 13.15 -14.42 -19.83
C LYS A 668 12.17 -13.26 -19.65
N ALA A 669 10.96 -13.56 -19.19
CA ALA A 669 9.94 -12.55 -18.91
C ALA A 669 10.41 -11.58 -17.81
N TYR A 670 10.98 -12.10 -16.73
CA TYR A 670 11.49 -11.29 -15.62
C TYR A 670 12.57 -10.29 -16.07
N HIS A 671 13.56 -10.74 -16.86
CA HIS A 671 14.61 -9.87 -17.37
C HIS A 671 14.10 -8.85 -18.39
N GLU A 672 13.16 -9.25 -19.26
CA GLU A 672 12.48 -8.34 -20.19
C GLU A 672 11.75 -7.23 -19.43
N PHE A 673 10.87 -7.58 -18.50
CA PHE A 673 10.11 -6.61 -17.72
C PHE A 673 11.00 -5.74 -16.82
N LYS A 674 12.12 -6.27 -16.32
CA LYS A 674 13.14 -5.48 -15.63
C LYS A 674 13.80 -4.46 -16.55
N ALA A 675 14.16 -4.86 -17.78
CA ALA A 675 14.77 -3.95 -18.76
C ALA A 675 13.80 -2.84 -19.19
N LEU A 676 12.51 -3.18 -19.35
CA LEU A 676 11.42 -2.25 -19.65
C LEU A 676 11.01 -1.37 -18.46
N ARG A 677 11.46 -1.69 -17.24
CA ARG A 677 11.01 -1.07 -15.98
C ARG A 677 9.50 -1.23 -15.74
N ASP A 678 8.91 -2.32 -16.23
CA ASP A 678 7.49 -2.65 -16.03
C ASP A 678 7.24 -3.06 -14.57
N ARG A 679 6.92 -2.07 -13.74
CA ARG A 679 6.69 -2.27 -12.31
C ARG A 679 5.48 -3.17 -12.05
N HIS A 680 4.44 -3.10 -12.88
CA HIS A 680 3.21 -3.86 -12.71
C HIS A 680 3.46 -5.36 -12.94
N SER A 681 4.08 -5.71 -14.07
CA SER A 681 4.38 -7.11 -14.39
C SER A 681 5.42 -7.71 -13.44
N LEU A 682 6.42 -6.94 -13.01
CA LEU A 682 7.39 -7.39 -12.00
C LEU A 682 6.75 -7.64 -10.63
N ALA A 683 5.85 -6.76 -10.18
CA ALA A 683 5.10 -6.96 -8.94
C ALA A 683 4.25 -8.24 -9.00
N SER A 684 3.62 -8.49 -10.15
CA SER A 684 2.89 -9.72 -10.43
C SER A 684 3.78 -10.98 -10.38
N LEU A 685 4.94 -10.99 -11.05
CA LEU A 685 5.87 -12.12 -11.04
C LEU A 685 6.42 -12.40 -9.63
N ARG A 686 6.63 -11.36 -8.83
CA ARG A 686 7.11 -11.44 -7.44
C ARG A 686 5.98 -11.54 -6.40
N SER A 687 4.75 -11.83 -6.84
CA SER A 687 3.58 -11.81 -5.96
C SER A 687 3.77 -12.73 -4.75
N LYS A 688 3.49 -12.18 -3.56
CA LYS A 688 3.62 -12.87 -2.27
C LYS A 688 2.44 -13.80 -1.95
N THR A 689 1.39 -13.72 -2.77
CA THR A 689 0.07 -14.28 -2.48
C THR A 689 -0.01 -15.79 -2.77
N TYR A 690 0.71 -16.27 -3.79
CA TYR A 690 0.58 -17.64 -4.31
C TYR A 690 1.92 -18.31 -4.57
N VAL A 691 1.87 -19.63 -4.72
CA VAL A 691 2.96 -20.40 -5.33
C VAL A 691 2.58 -20.73 -6.75
N GLU A 692 3.46 -20.31 -7.65
CA GLU A 692 3.37 -20.61 -9.06
C GLU A 692 4.12 -21.90 -9.36
N VAL A 693 3.37 -22.91 -9.78
CA VAL A 693 3.90 -24.09 -10.44
C VAL A 693 4.49 -23.65 -11.78
N LEU A 694 5.73 -24.06 -12.04
CA LEU A 694 6.41 -23.82 -13.29
C LEU A 694 6.50 -25.12 -14.09
N ASP A 695 6.46 -25.03 -15.43
CA ASP A 695 6.55 -26.19 -16.33
C ASP A 695 7.98 -26.71 -16.46
N THR A 696 8.61 -27.00 -15.31
CA THR A 696 9.98 -27.52 -15.21
C THR A 696 9.98 -28.70 -14.26
N TYR A 697 10.10 -29.89 -14.83
CA TYR A 697 10.22 -31.16 -14.12
C TYR A 697 11.69 -31.53 -13.93
N ILE A 698 12.04 -32.02 -12.74
CA ILE A 698 13.43 -32.26 -12.31
C ILE A 698 13.55 -33.69 -11.78
N ALA A 699 14.33 -34.52 -12.45
CA ALA A 699 14.59 -35.90 -12.04
C ALA A 699 16.07 -36.14 -11.75
N HIS A 700 16.36 -36.77 -10.60
CA HIS A 700 17.72 -37.13 -10.21
C HIS A 700 18.24 -38.32 -11.04
N LEU A 701 19.46 -38.22 -11.52
CA LEU A 701 20.14 -39.28 -12.29
C LEU A 701 21.34 -39.83 -11.50
N PRO A 702 21.12 -40.76 -10.55
CA PRO A 702 22.16 -41.20 -9.62
C PRO A 702 23.34 -41.94 -10.28
N ASN A 703 23.15 -42.45 -11.50
CA ASN A 703 24.13 -43.29 -12.21
C ASN A 703 24.68 -42.62 -13.50
N TYR A 704 24.54 -41.30 -13.64
CA TYR A 704 25.01 -40.60 -14.84
C TYR A 704 26.46 -40.16 -14.68
N GLU A 705 27.39 -40.99 -15.15
CA GLU A 705 28.82 -40.68 -15.26
C GLU A 705 29.10 -40.14 -16.67
N GLU A 706 28.90 -38.84 -16.90
CA GLU A 706 29.46 -38.20 -18.08
C GLU A 706 30.84 -37.63 -17.79
N ASP A 707 31.74 -37.84 -18.76
CA ASP A 707 33.09 -37.30 -18.83
C ASP A 707 33.00 -35.80 -19.19
N PHE A 708 32.57 -34.98 -18.23
CA PHE A 708 32.56 -33.52 -18.36
C PHE A 708 34.01 -33.04 -18.39
N GLY A 709 34.58 -32.93 -19.59
CA GLY A 709 35.94 -32.47 -19.83
C GLY A 709 36.21 -31.10 -19.21
N GLY A 710 36.80 -31.10 -18.02
CA GLY A 710 37.20 -29.90 -17.29
C GLY A 710 37.77 -30.30 -15.94
N GLY A 711 39.09 -30.20 -15.77
CA GLY A 711 39.88 -30.74 -14.66
C GLY A 711 39.70 -30.11 -13.28
N ASP A 712 38.54 -29.53 -12.97
CA ASP A 712 38.25 -29.03 -11.61
C ASP A 712 37.66 -30.15 -10.75
N LYS A 713 38.38 -30.46 -9.66
CA LYS A 713 37.98 -31.45 -8.65
C LYS A 713 36.82 -30.90 -7.82
N PHE A 714 35.59 -31.16 -8.25
CA PHE A 714 34.39 -30.87 -7.45
C PHE A 714 34.06 -32.02 -6.49
N THR A 715 33.55 -31.67 -5.31
CA THR A 715 33.26 -32.64 -4.23
C THR A 715 31.91 -33.32 -4.42
N ARG A 716 31.75 -34.52 -3.84
CA ARG A 716 30.62 -35.47 -3.93
C ARG A 716 29.21 -34.93 -3.52
N LYS A 717 29.06 -33.62 -3.30
CA LYS A 717 27.83 -32.97 -2.79
C LYS A 717 26.89 -32.45 -3.89
N ASP A 718 27.30 -32.48 -5.16
CA ASP A 718 26.49 -32.01 -6.30
C ASP A 718 25.80 -33.17 -7.01
N GLY A 719 24.52 -33.01 -7.36
CA GLY A 719 23.73 -34.04 -8.06
C GLY A 719 23.61 -33.75 -9.56
N VAL A 720 23.50 -34.81 -10.38
CA VAL A 720 23.18 -34.70 -11.80
C VAL A 720 21.67 -34.86 -11.97
N TYR A 721 21.04 -33.92 -12.68
CA TYR A 721 19.59 -33.89 -12.86
C TYR A 721 19.20 -33.75 -14.32
N LEU A 722 18.10 -34.40 -14.68
CA LEU A 722 17.38 -34.19 -15.92
C LEU A 722 16.33 -33.08 -15.71
N LEU A 723 16.41 -32.02 -16.51
CA LEU A 723 15.47 -30.91 -16.53
C LEU A 723 14.60 -30.99 -17.78
N LYS A 724 13.29 -31.16 -17.61
CA LYS A 724 12.32 -31.11 -18.71
C LYS A 724 11.49 -29.83 -18.60
N ASN A 725 11.74 -28.90 -19.51
CA ASN A 725 11.09 -27.59 -19.57
C ASN A 725 9.95 -27.62 -20.60
N GLY A 726 8.72 -27.83 -20.14
CA GLY A 726 7.55 -27.96 -21.00
C GLY A 726 7.69 -29.05 -22.06
N ASN A 727 7.57 -28.65 -23.34
CA ASN A 727 7.70 -29.54 -24.49
C ASN A 727 9.12 -29.54 -25.10
N ASP A 728 10.08 -28.83 -24.49
CA ASP A 728 11.45 -28.77 -24.97
C ASP A 728 12.20 -30.10 -24.73
N LYS A 729 13.33 -30.26 -25.43
CA LYS A 729 14.25 -31.37 -25.18
C LYS A 729 14.78 -31.29 -23.75
N ALA A 730 14.84 -32.45 -23.09
CA ALA A 730 15.37 -32.52 -21.74
C ALA A 730 16.86 -32.13 -21.72
N LEU A 731 17.25 -31.35 -20.72
CA LEU A 731 18.61 -30.89 -20.48
C LEU A 731 19.19 -31.63 -19.29
N ILE A 732 20.42 -32.11 -19.40
CA ILE A 732 21.14 -32.68 -18.26
C ILE A 732 21.99 -31.58 -17.64
N GLN A 733 21.81 -31.34 -16.34
CA GLN A 733 22.53 -30.29 -15.61
C GLN A 733 22.98 -30.78 -14.24
N ARG A 734 24.20 -30.37 -13.85
CA ARG A 734 24.68 -30.51 -12.47
C ARG A 734 24.13 -29.38 -11.62
N LEU A 735 23.52 -29.72 -10.49
CA LEU A 735 23.00 -28.75 -9.53
C LEU A 735 23.80 -28.83 -8.23
N SER A 736 24.30 -27.68 -7.78
CA SER A 736 24.88 -27.57 -6.46
C SER A 736 23.82 -27.77 -5.38
N SER A 737 24.15 -28.58 -4.37
CA SER A 737 23.26 -28.75 -3.21
C SER A 737 23.17 -27.44 -2.42
N ALA A 738 21.96 -26.97 -2.17
CA ALA A 738 21.67 -25.72 -1.45
C ALA A 738 20.57 -25.94 -0.40
N GLN A 739 20.88 -25.67 0.88
CA GLN A 739 19.99 -25.98 2.01
C GLN A 739 19.97 -24.93 3.14
N PRO A 740 19.09 -23.90 3.08
CA PRO A 740 18.72 -23.08 1.92
C PRO A 740 19.93 -22.35 1.35
N ALA A 741 19.77 -21.63 0.24
CA ALA A 741 20.75 -20.63 -0.20
C ALA A 741 20.06 -19.37 -0.73
N LEU A 742 20.85 -18.38 -1.15
CA LEU A 742 20.38 -17.12 -1.72
C LEU A 742 20.83 -16.96 -3.17
N ILE A 743 20.08 -16.22 -3.98
CA ILE A 743 20.42 -15.94 -5.39
C ILE A 743 20.07 -14.50 -5.74
N TYR A 744 20.86 -13.89 -6.61
CA TYR A 744 20.43 -12.68 -7.31
C TYR A 744 19.49 -13.08 -8.45
N PRO A 745 18.31 -12.46 -8.60
CA PRO A 745 17.38 -12.76 -9.70
C PRO A 745 18.02 -12.63 -11.08
N GLU A 746 18.96 -11.71 -11.23
CA GLU A 746 19.71 -11.44 -12.46
C GLU A 746 20.64 -12.58 -12.87
N LYS A 747 20.90 -13.51 -11.94
CA LYS A 747 21.71 -14.72 -12.16
C LYS A 747 20.86 -15.91 -12.58
N GLY A 748 19.55 -15.73 -12.76
CA GLY A 748 18.67 -16.76 -13.31
C GLY A 748 19.03 -17.08 -14.77
N CYS A 749 19.36 -18.34 -15.09
CA CYS A 749 19.72 -18.71 -16.45
C CYS A 749 18.48 -18.77 -17.35
N GLU A 750 18.43 -17.93 -18.40
CA GLU A 750 17.34 -17.94 -19.41
C GLU A 750 17.28 -19.23 -20.25
N ASN A 751 18.33 -20.06 -20.23
CA ASN A 751 18.38 -21.32 -20.97
C ASN A 751 17.97 -22.52 -20.11
N SER A 752 18.63 -22.71 -18.97
CA SER A 752 18.39 -23.90 -18.13
C SER A 752 17.35 -23.66 -17.03
N GLY A 753 17.08 -22.40 -16.68
CA GLY A 753 16.23 -22.02 -15.56
C GLY A 753 16.96 -21.95 -14.22
N ILE A 754 18.10 -22.62 -14.10
CA ILE A 754 18.85 -22.76 -12.85
C ILE A 754 19.76 -21.53 -12.65
N PRO A 755 19.85 -20.98 -11.42
CA PRO A 755 20.77 -19.88 -11.13
C PRO A 755 22.22 -20.24 -11.44
N THR A 756 22.98 -19.31 -12.02
CA THR A 756 24.40 -19.52 -12.33
C THR A 756 25.32 -19.39 -11.11
N GLU A 757 24.85 -18.68 -10.08
CA GLU A 757 25.58 -18.40 -8.84
C GLU A 757 24.64 -18.53 -7.65
N ILE A 758 25.19 -19.00 -6.53
CA ILE A 758 24.47 -19.20 -5.26
C ILE A 758 25.27 -18.50 -4.16
N GLU A 759 24.57 -17.70 -3.36
CA GLU A 759 25.09 -16.86 -2.28
C GLU A 759 24.90 -17.52 -0.91
N ASP A 760 25.68 -17.06 0.07
CA ASP A 760 25.64 -17.52 1.46
C ASP A 760 24.22 -17.35 2.07
N PRO A 761 23.59 -18.42 2.60
CA PRO A 761 22.28 -18.34 3.25
C PRO A 761 22.19 -17.41 4.46
N ASN A 762 23.32 -17.01 5.06
CA ASN A 762 23.41 -16.19 6.27
C ASN A 762 23.22 -14.68 6.02
N GLN A 763 23.02 -14.24 4.78
CA GLN A 763 22.68 -12.84 4.47
C GLN A 763 21.20 -12.51 4.73
N TYR A 764 20.69 -12.87 5.92
CA TYR A 764 19.32 -12.59 6.33
C TYR A 764 19.03 -11.07 6.31
N GLY A 765 17.93 -10.68 5.65
CA GLY A 765 17.50 -9.28 5.54
C GLY A 765 17.92 -8.54 4.26
N ASN A 766 18.78 -9.13 3.41
CA ASN A 766 19.10 -8.55 2.11
C ASN A 766 17.93 -8.72 1.12
N ARG A 767 17.17 -7.64 0.88
CA ARG A 767 15.98 -7.63 0.00
C ARG A 767 16.27 -7.81 -1.49
N SER A 768 17.53 -7.68 -1.90
CA SER A 768 17.93 -7.89 -3.30
C SER A 768 18.06 -9.38 -3.67
N LEU A 769 18.18 -10.25 -2.67
CA LEU A 769 18.36 -11.68 -2.84
C LEU A 769 17.04 -12.43 -2.74
N TRP A 770 16.91 -13.47 -3.57
CA TRP A 770 15.82 -14.46 -3.50
C TRP A 770 16.33 -15.73 -2.85
N ARG A 771 15.43 -16.50 -2.26
CA ARG A 771 15.78 -17.80 -1.69
C ARG A 771 15.74 -18.87 -2.75
N TYR A 772 16.68 -19.81 -2.64
CA TYR A 772 16.83 -20.92 -3.55
C TYR A 772 16.98 -22.22 -2.77
N TRP A 773 16.29 -23.26 -3.24
CA TRP A 773 16.49 -24.63 -2.77
C TRP A 773 16.86 -25.54 -3.93
N SER A 774 17.86 -26.38 -3.71
CA SER A 774 18.11 -27.50 -4.60
C SER A 774 17.07 -28.61 -4.42
N PRO A 775 16.88 -29.49 -5.41
CA PRO A 775 16.02 -30.66 -5.29
C PRO A 775 16.44 -31.58 -4.13
N ASP A 776 15.48 -32.29 -3.55
CA ASP A 776 15.73 -33.15 -2.36
C ASP A 776 15.14 -34.57 -2.41
N ALA A 777 14.50 -34.97 -3.51
CA ALA A 777 14.36 -36.40 -3.83
C ALA A 777 14.46 -36.68 -5.33
N ALA A 778 14.09 -37.92 -5.70
CA ALA A 778 14.22 -38.43 -7.06
C ALA A 778 13.46 -37.58 -8.09
N GLU A 779 12.29 -37.06 -7.73
CA GLU A 779 11.44 -36.28 -8.62
C GLU A 779 10.93 -35.03 -7.91
N ASN A 780 11.05 -33.89 -8.59
CA ASN A 780 10.66 -32.59 -8.10
C ASN A 780 10.16 -31.73 -9.26
N ILE A 781 9.56 -30.60 -8.93
CA ILE A 781 9.16 -29.56 -9.87
C ILE A 781 9.71 -28.21 -9.41
N ALA A 782 9.93 -27.31 -10.35
CA ALA A 782 10.22 -25.93 -10.01
C ALA A 782 8.94 -25.20 -9.63
N THR A 783 9.01 -24.43 -8.55
CA THR A 783 7.98 -23.49 -8.17
C THR A 783 8.57 -22.13 -7.86
N ARG A 784 7.80 -21.08 -8.15
CA ARG A 784 8.08 -19.74 -7.65
C ARG A 784 7.11 -19.42 -6.54
N GLY A 785 7.64 -19.24 -5.34
CA GLY A 785 6.88 -18.93 -4.14
C GLY A 785 7.34 -17.66 -3.46
N HIS A 786 6.92 -17.53 -2.21
CA HIS A 786 7.33 -16.45 -1.33
C HIS A 786 7.49 -16.99 0.08
N ILE A 787 8.60 -16.65 0.74
CA ILE A 787 8.83 -17.06 2.12
C ILE A 787 8.37 -15.94 3.01
N PHE A 788 7.24 -16.16 3.66
CA PHE A 788 6.58 -15.19 4.52
C PHE A 788 7.48 -14.63 5.62
N VAL A 789 8.31 -15.47 6.23
CA VAL A 789 9.21 -15.10 7.34
C VAL A 789 10.43 -14.29 6.87
N MET A 790 10.71 -14.24 5.56
CA MET A 790 11.84 -13.48 5.00
C MET A 790 11.43 -12.41 3.98
N ASP A 791 10.14 -12.30 3.66
CA ASP A 791 9.58 -11.34 2.71
C ASP A 791 10.32 -11.32 1.36
N GLN A 792 10.80 -12.50 0.96
CA GLN A 792 11.60 -12.74 -0.22
C GLN A 792 10.87 -13.68 -1.16
N THR A 793 10.92 -13.36 -2.45
CA THR A 793 10.58 -14.31 -3.51
C THR A 793 11.52 -15.51 -3.43
N ALA A 794 11.01 -16.69 -3.76
CA ALA A 794 11.73 -17.93 -3.68
C ALA A 794 11.59 -18.76 -4.96
N ILE A 795 12.65 -19.43 -5.35
CA ILE A 795 12.64 -20.54 -6.31
C ILE A 795 12.84 -21.81 -5.51
N ASP A 796 11.79 -22.62 -5.41
CA ASP A 796 11.77 -23.85 -4.63
C ASP A 796 11.68 -25.05 -5.59
N LEU A 797 12.74 -25.87 -5.57
CA LEU A 797 12.88 -27.06 -6.40
C LEU A 797 12.60 -28.37 -5.61
N LYS A 798 11.91 -28.29 -4.46
CA LYS A 798 11.64 -29.43 -3.57
C LYS A 798 10.21 -29.96 -3.64
N ILE A 799 9.33 -29.26 -4.35
CA ILE A 799 7.92 -29.62 -4.43
C ILE A 799 7.76 -30.89 -5.29
N ARG A 800 7.00 -31.87 -4.81
CA ARG A 800 6.76 -33.11 -5.56
C ARG A 800 5.74 -32.90 -6.70
N PRO A 801 5.83 -33.65 -7.81
CA PRO A 801 4.87 -33.52 -8.91
C PRO A 801 3.40 -33.72 -8.52
N MET A 802 3.16 -34.58 -7.52
CA MET A 802 1.82 -34.89 -7.00
C MET A 802 1.39 -34.03 -5.82
N GLU A 803 2.29 -33.21 -5.28
CA GLU A 803 1.97 -32.33 -4.14
C GLU A 803 0.99 -31.25 -4.58
N SER A 804 -0.01 -30.99 -3.75
CA SER A 804 -1.00 -29.93 -3.95
C SER A 804 -1.26 -29.21 -2.64
N THR A 805 -1.41 -27.89 -2.70
CA THR A 805 -1.68 -27.03 -1.54
C THR A 805 -2.77 -26.03 -1.90
N ASP A 806 -3.45 -25.43 -0.94
CA ASP A 806 -4.53 -24.46 -1.23
C ASP A 806 -4.05 -23.19 -1.97
N ARG A 807 -2.74 -22.97 -2.03
CA ARG A 807 -2.09 -21.82 -2.69
C ARG A 807 -1.23 -22.19 -3.89
N LEU A 808 -1.14 -23.49 -4.21
CA LEU A 808 -0.36 -23.98 -5.34
C LEU A 808 -1.22 -23.89 -6.61
N THR A 809 -0.88 -22.95 -7.47
CA THR A 809 -1.58 -22.69 -8.72
C THR A 809 -0.57 -22.38 -9.83
N PHE A 810 -1.03 -22.07 -11.03
CA PHE A 810 -0.18 -21.67 -12.14
C PHE A 810 -0.65 -20.34 -12.71
N ARG A 811 0.26 -19.66 -13.40
CA ARG A 811 -0.05 -18.48 -14.20
C ARG A 811 -0.31 -18.93 -15.64
N PRO A 812 -1.52 -18.73 -16.15
CA PRO A 812 -1.78 -18.98 -17.55
C PRO A 812 -0.96 -18.06 -18.45
N ILE A 813 -0.43 -18.62 -19.52
CA ILE A 813 0.12 -17.88 -20.66
C ILE A 813 -0.66 -18.25 -21.91
N TYR A 814 -0.85 -17.28 -22.80
CA TYR A 814 -1.74 -17.42 -23.95
C TYR A 814 -1.03 -17.07 -25.24
N CYS A 815 -1.33 -17.77 -26.34
CA CYS A 815 -0.93 -17.32 -27.66
C CYS A 815 -1.73 -16.07 -28.06
N ASP A 816 -2.99 -15.98 -27.65
CA ASP A 816 -3.82 -14.80 -27.81
C ASP A 816 -4.88 -14.63 -26.71
N ILE A 817 -5.34 -13.39 -26.50
CA ILE A 817 -6.36 -13.02 -25.49
C ILE A 817 -7.58 -12.33 -26.12
N PRO A 818 -8.77 -12.43 -25.50
CA PRO A 818 -9.95 -11.69 -25.95
C PRO A 818 -9.80 -10.17 -25.84
N ASP A 819 -10.54 -9.46 -26.69
CA ASP A 819 -10.69 -8.01 -26.58
C ASP A 819 -11.42 -7.61 -25.29
N LEU A 820 -11.10 -6.41 -24.79
CA LEU A 820 -11.71 -5.80 -23.62
C LEU A 820 -13.21 -5.56 -23.87
N LYS A 821 -14.05 -6.12 -23.00
CA LYS A 821 -15.51 -5.97 -23.05
C LYS A 821 -15.98 -5.02 -21.95
N TYR A 822 -16.76 -4.02 -22.33
CA TYR A 822 -17.27 -3.00 -21.41
C TYR A 822 -18.65 -2.52 -21.85
N THR A 823 -19.42 -1.98 -20.89
CA THR A 823 -20.65 -1.25 -21.17
C THR A 823 -20.63 0.09 -20.44
N VAL A 824 -21.13 1.12 -21.10
CA VAL A 824 -21.33 2.45 -20.51
C VAL A 824 -22.83 2.68 -20.38
N ARG A 825 -23.29 3.06 -19.19
CA ARG A 825 -24.70 3.41 -18.92
C ARG A 825 -24.78 4.81 -18.36
N GLU A 826 -25.75 5.59 -18.80
CA GLU A 826 -26.09 6.84 -18.15
C GLU A 826 -26.88 6.54 -16.86
N ILE A 827 -26.46 7.15 -15.76
CA ILE A 827 -27.14 7.08 -14.47
C ILE A 827 -27.71 8.47 -14.14
N ALA A 828 -29.00 8.51 -13.80
CA ALA A 828 -29.62 9.71 -13.27
C ALA A 828 -29.06 9.97 -11.86
N GLY A 829 -28.59 11.20 -11.59
CA GLY A 829 -28.01 11.55 -10.30
C GLY A 829 -28.99 11.31 -9.14
N ALA A 830 -28.59 10.48 -8.17
CA ALA A 830 -29.32 10.27 -6.92
C ALA A 830 -28.88 11.32 -5.89
N GLY A 831 -29.59 12.44 -5.80
CA GLY A 831 -29.31 13.52 -4.85
C GLY A 831 -29.29 14.90 -5.51
N SER A 832 -29.25 15.97 -4.70
CA SER A 832 -29.50 17.38 -5.05
C SER A 832 -28.59 18.02 -6.12
N THR A 833 -27.67 17.27 -6.73
CA THR A 833 -26.90 17.68 -7.92
C THR A 833 -27.37 16.88 -9.14
N SER A 834 -28.37 17.42 -9.82
CA SER A 834 -29.10 16.90 -10.98
C SER A 834 -28.29 16.75 -12.28
N GLN A 835 -27.15 16.06 -12.26
CA GLN A 835 -26.41 15.71 -13.47
C GLN A 835 -26.54 14.22 -13.78
N ASN A 836 -26.87 13.91 -15.04
CA ASN A 836 -26.66 12.59 -15.60
C ASN A 836 -25.15 12.34 -15.60
N TRP A 837 -24.73 11.21 -15.05
CA TRP A 837 -23.33 10.77 -15.10
C TRP A 837 -23.25 9.42 -15.82
N VAL A 838 -22.04 8.91 -16.03
CA VAL A 838 -21.83 7.60 -16.63
C VAL A 838 -21.33 6.59 -15.61
N GLN A 839 -21.88 5.38 -15.69
CA GLN A 839 -21.35 4.20 -15.02
C GLN A 839 -20.70 3.31 -16.07
N VAL A 840 -19.44 2.96 -15.83
CA VAL A 840 -18.71 1.97 -16.64
C VAL A 840 -18.80 0.63 -15.92
N SER A 841 -19.15 -0.42 -16.66
CA SER A 841 -19.11 -1.80 -16.17
C SER A 841 -18.21 -2.60 -17.09
N ILE A 842 -17.13 -3.14 -16.53
CA ILE A 842 -16.16 -3.97 -17.24
C ILE A 842 -16.59 -5.43 -17.13
N SER A 843 -16.61 -6.12 -18.27
CA SER A 843 -16.70 -7.58 -18.30
C SER A 843 -15.28 -8.12 -18.26
N PRO A 844 -14.88 -8.76 -17.16
CA PRO A 844 -13.47 -9.03 -16.87
C PRO A 844 -12.99 -10.19 -17.71
N ARG A 845 -11.77 -10.08 -18.25
CA ARG A 845 -11.12 -11.21 -18.92
C ARG A 845 -10.62 -12.17 -17.86
N LEU A 846 -11.26 -13.33 -17.81
CA LEU A 846 -10.97 -14.36 -16.81
C LEU A 846 -9.59 -14.98 -17.07
N PHE A 847 -8.90 -15.38 -16.00
CA PHE A 847 -7.74 -16.25 -16.09
C PHE A 847 -8.20 -17.70 -16.27
N SER A 848 -8.89 -17.95 -17.38
CA SER A 848 -9.47 -19.25 -17.76
C SER A 848 -8.65 -19.92 -18.84
N ILE A 849 -8.86 -21.21 -19.01
CA ILE A 849 -8.31 -21.93 -20.17
C ILE A 849 -9.21 -21.62 -21.36
N TYR A 850 -8.63 -21.05 -22.39
CA TYR A 850 -9.34 -20.75 -23.63
C TYR A 850 -9.06 -21.85 -24.64
N ASP A 851 -10.11 -22.57 -25.01
CA ASP A 851 -10.19 -23.25 -26.30
C ASP A 851 -10.91 -22.26 -27.22
N MET A 852 -10.14 -21.47 -27.98
CA MET A 852 -10.72 -20.56 -28.97
C MET A 852 -11.18 -21.31 -30.21
#